data_AF-A0A484RG88-F1
#
_entry.id   AF-A0A484RG88-F1
#
_cell.length_a   1.000
_cell.length_b   1.000
_cell.length_c   1.000
_cell.angle_alpha   90.00
_cell.angle_beta   90.00
_cell.angle_gamma   90.00
#
_symmetry.space_group_name_H-M   'P 1'
#
loop_
_entity.id
_entity.type
_entity.pdbx_description
1 polymer ?
#
loop_
_entity_poly.entity_id
_entity_poly.type
_entity_poly.pdbx_seq_one_letter_code
_entity_poly.pdbx_strand_id
1 'polypeptide(L)'
;MSQAESLDRDKVVSANWSLADWNAALIRQIFMRPDRTSTSLSRLDTTGRLLQKIAGEVDGEVAKRRFIAAFGNDPARIKRQYRWSSSIPATTQRDGIPPTFAALYLTLLAASADDTTFEDGNFRNRFSRLLNSPGLASFEFGELPRLWLHFAEWTRSRQQSRRDCARLLLPDPPQHEKLIGRSKRLAFPTYRDELQLRATLKKSGLDSDASFASVSAVVHERLTSFSSDFREELTTFHQFVARGRRLEAYESPFWGAIRDIRQETDEKRVEDYGRFCVLLDASDPRHLEFCLLSDDRGLQSLAEGERIVLERPQESYRLMWRDPARTTAIDAIAALAARHRDLARSRVGTALLAGCLMLLPDPVGRLTTDGDYYDNGPVALVSRREHSDQFIATCRHLGVRWHGASAHDENGEWRAMVFPSISRASLDRLSALIPEGAKGLARSGWRPPRPRLSGGAWFGQALLLSPASNPVVHMENCEAGRFALLGETGEEIGVGELDMTGDELYIPPAMLTDTRRITACRYVLELGADGESVLEVPVVTEIPRLDYRQIVDRGVWLSDGPNGSLSGLELVPPLPGSTVDLARQRPLTGGWPLLKPTSTTSLTACAPMEQSQPPQPFGWLTEMLALRYARRTSLPFSELRSHLDMVAAATNISPWVVRRLLLAGCWLRTVERRTSPFPTLILADRMISCRSLNGRSVARISGMFQEAELRDLQQALYPTESISRISTDDLQAVIGCLEISFDSMDRARELANRHNLTWIEQETPWNPMAGMLLPTSEIRCRQVMQPNLLLEEWDSKARLWLEARVVTEEPVPGALFKAQGNQRNTFWIKSKDGFFATDSSSWAWLVHTQEIEGSLGSLLANGDVAWSERIMSLPSTLCRWWLHLGGGCIGIGPQGALVFLGGGTRSIWEGVASSTPDHPTATARCLERRALALRIRQRRPS
;
A
#
# COMPACT_ATOMS: atom_id res chain seq x y z
N MET A 1 -17.68 -20.51 -19.28
CA MET A 1 -17.66 -19.42 -20.29
C MET A 1 -18.40 -19.88 -21.53
N SER A 2 -19.68 -19.53 -21.67
CA SER A 2 -20.55 -20.03 -22.75
C SER A 2 -21.24 -18.87 -23.44
N GLN A 3 -20.96 -18.66 -24.73
CA GLN A 3 -21.77 -18.10 -25.82
C GLN A 3 -22.66 -16.84 -25.61
N ALA A 4 -22.70 -16.22 -24.44
CA ALA A 4 -23.47 -15.01 -24.14
C ALA A 4 -22.64 -13.72 -24.27
N GLU A 5 -21.32 -13.81 -24.42
CA GLU A 5 -20.41 -12.67 -24.53
C GLU A 5 -20.18 -12.18 -25.96
N SER A 6 -20.71 -12.86 -26.99
CA SER A 6 -20.49 -12.48 -28.40
C SER A 6 -21.68 -11.80 -29.09
N LEU A 7 -22.68 -11.31 -28.33
CA LEU A 7 -23.78 -10.52 -28.88
C LEU A 7 -23.62 -9.04 -28.54
N ASP A 8 -23.08 -8.32 -29.53
CA ASP A 8 -23.16 -6.88 -29.81
C ASP A 8 -22.41 -5.87 -28.95
N ARG A 9 -21.26 -5.42 -29.48
CA ARG A 9 -20.76 -4.04 -29.30
C ARG A 9 -21.13 -3.09 -30.44
N ASP A 10 -21.72 -3.59 -31.53
CA ASP A 10 -22.06 -2.78 -32.73
C ASP A 10 -23.46 -3.05 -33.29
N LYS A 11 -24.48 -3.20 -32.43
CA LYS A 11 -25.87 -3.16 -32.92
C LYS A 11 -26.28 -1.72 -33.22
N VAL A 12 -26.08 -1.36 -34.48
CA VAL A 12 -26.73 -0.29 -35.23
C VAL A 12 -28.12 0.05 -34.66
N VAL A 13 -28.32 1.32 -34.33
CA VAL A 13 -29.60 1.94 -33.95
C VAL A 13 -30.67 1.54 -34.98
N SER A 14 -31.56 0.61 -34.62
CA SER A 14 -32.72 0.26 -35.45
C SER A 14 -33.98 0.94 -34.89
N ALA A 15 -34.85 1.40 -35.78
CA ALA A 15 -36.02 2.23 -35.45
C ALA A 15 -37.13 1.51 -34.65
N ASN A 16 -37.03 0.20 -34.36
CA ASN A 16 -38.11 -0.61 -33.78
C ASN A 16 -37.65 -1.50 -32.59
N TRP A 17 -37.20 -0.88 -31.49
CA TRP A 17 -36.95 -1.63 -30.25
C TRP A 17 -38.24 -2.14 -29.62
N SER A 18 -38.25 -3.41 -29.20
CA SER A 18 -39.34 -3.97 -28.40
C SER A 18 -39.30 -3.46 -26.96
N LEU A 19 -40.38 -3.66 -26.20
CA LEU A 19 -40.41 -3.30 -24.77
C LEU A 19 -39.35 -4.07 -23.95
N ALA A 20 -39.00 -5.29 -24.37
CA ALA A 20 -37.97 -6.10 -23.72
C ALA A 20 -36.55 -5.53 -23.97
N ASP A 21 -36.30 -5.02 -25.17
CA ASP A 21 -35.03 -4.37 -25.51
C ASP A 21 -34.83 -3.10 -24.67
N TRP A 22 -35.88 -2.26 -24.59
CA TRP A 22 -35.90 -1.09 -23.71
C TRP A 22 -35.68 -1.46 -22.24
N ASN A 23 -36.33 -2.54 -21.76
CA ASN A 23 -36.16 -3.03 -20.39
C ASN A 23 -34.70 -3.41 -20.10
N ALA A 24 -34.08 -4.20 -20.98
CA ALA A 24 -32.68 -4.62 -20.83
C ALA A 24 -31.72 -3.42 -20.90
N ALA A 25 -31.93 -2.51 -21.85
CA ALA A 25 -31.09 -1.32 -22.02
C ALA A 25 -31.18 -0.37 -20.81
N LEU A 26 -32.38 -0.13 -20.29
CA LEU A 26 -32.59 0.67 -19.08
C LEU A 26 -31.88 0.06 -17.87
N ILE A 27 -32.04 -1.24 -17.64
CA ILE A 27 -31.39 -1.91 -16.50
C ILE A 27 -29.88 -1.84 -16.63
N ARG A 28 -29.33 -2.10 -17.83
CA ARG A 28 -27.89 -2.03 -18.08
C ARG A 28 -27.34 -0.62 -17.84
N GLN A 29 -28.02 0.38 -18.38
CA GLN A 29 -27.56 1.77 -18.33
C GLN A 29 -27.71 2.41 -16.94
N ILE A 30 -28.72 2.02 -16.16
CA ILE A 30 -28.95 2.58 -14.83
C ILE A 30 -28.17 1.80 -13.76
N PHE A 31 -28.30 0.47 -13.75
CA PHE A 31 -27.85 -0.35 -12.63
C PHE A 31 -26.58 -1.14 -12.91
N MET A 32 -26.34 -1.59 -14.15
CA MET A 32 -25.19 -2.48 -14.45
C MET A 32 -23.96 -1.76 -15.00
N ARG A 33 -23.86 -0.45 -14.81
CA ARG A 33 -22.67 0.30 -15.22
C ARG A 33 -21.48 -0.03 -14.29
N PRO A 34 -20.29 -0.33 -14.83
CA PRO A 34 -19.11 -0.68 -14.02
C PRO A 34 -18.74 0.37 -12.96
N ASP A 35 -18.97 1.64 -13.25
CA ASP A 35 -18.66 2.77 -12.35
C ASP A 35 -19.68 2.96 -11.22
N ARG A 36 -20.78 2.19 -11.20
CA ARG A 36 -21.89 2.33 -10.24
C ARG A 36 -22.23 1.07 -9.47
N THR A 37 -21.59 -0.06 -9.73
CA THR A 37 -21.99 -1.36 -9.17
C THR A 37 -21.94 -1.44 -7.63
N SER A 38 -21.07 -0.64 -7.00
CA SER A 38 -20.96 -0.51 -5.54
C SER A 38 -21.78 0.64 -4.95
N THR A 39 -22.62 1.31 -5.74
CA THR A 39 -23.40 2.48 -5.30
C THR A 39 -24.84 2.13 -4.95
N SER A 40 -25.42 2.95 -4.08
CA SER A 40 -26.85 2.97 -3.78
C SER A 40 -27.53 4.09 -4.57
N LEU A 41 -28.63 3.77 -5.24
CA LEU A 41 -29.46 4.72 -5.99
C LEU A 41 -30.74 5.01 -5.20
N SER A 42 -30.91 6.24 -4.77
CA SER A 42 -32.12 6.72 -4.07
C SER A 42 -33.06 7.56 -4.94
N ARG A 43 -32.66 7.83 -6.18
CA ARG A 43 -33.48 8.39 -7.26
C ARG A 43 -33.08 7.79 -8.61
N LEU A 44 -33.88 8.06 -9.63
CA LEU A 44 -33.68 7.60 -11.00
C LEU A 44 -33.90 8.79 -11.95
N ASP A 45 -33.03 8.93 -12.95
CA ASP A 45 -33.14 9.98 -13.96
C ASP A 45 -34.38 9.77 -14.84
N THR A 46 -35.23 10.80 -14.92
CA THR A 46 -36.48 10.82 -15.69
C THR A 46 -36.53 11.96 -16.72
N THR A 47 -35.43 12.66 -16.96
CA THR A 47 -35.38 13.90 -17.76
C THR A 47 -35.41 13.70 -19.27
N GLY A 48 -35.67 12.48 -19.76
CA GLY A 48 -35.62 12.11 -21.18
C GLY A 48 -34.19 11.95 -21.75
N ARG A 49 -33.17 12.52 -21.10
CA ARG A 49 -31.75 12.40 -21.48
C ARG A 49 -31.25 10.96 -21.44
N LEU A 50 -31.64 10.19 -20.44
CA LEU A 50 -31.32 8.76 -20.35
C LEU A 50 -31.86 7.99 -21.56
N LEU A 51 -33.10 8.28 -21.97
CA LEU A 51 -33.71 7.65 -23.15
C LEU A 51 -32.98 8.06 -24.43
N GLN A 52 -32.58 9.33 -24.53
CA GLN A 52 -31.76 9.82 -25.64
C GLN A 52 -30.43 9.07 -25.74
N LYS A 53 -29.71 8.92 -24.61
CA LYS A 53 -28.43 8.20 -24.52
C LYS A 53 -28.58 6.74 -24.91
N ILE A 54 -29.67 6.08 -24.49
CA ILE A 54 -29.97 4.69 -24.83
C ILE A 54 -30.30 4.55 -26.33
N ALA A 55 -31.08 5.48 -26.88
CA ALA A 55 -31.53 5.43 -28.27
C ALA A 55 -30.48 5.88 -29.30
N GLY A 56 -29.44 6.62 -28.86
CA GLY A 56 -28.45 7.22 -29.77
C GLY A 56 -29.01 8.36 -30.63
N GLU A 57 -30.08 9.02 -30.19
CA GLU A 57 -30.80 10.04 -30.97
C GLU A 57 -30.34 11.47 -30.66
N VAL A 58 -30.55 12.39 -31.61
CA VAL A 58 -30.17 13.81 -31.45
C VAL A 58 -31.19 14.58 -30.59
N ASP A 59 -32.42 14.08 -30.48
CA ASP A 59 -33.52 14.70 -29.70
C ASP A 59 -34.13 13.70 -28.68
N GLY A 60 -34.15 14.11 -27.40
CA GLY A 60 -34.72 13.31 -26.31
C GLY A 60 -36.24 13.09 -26.41
N GLU A 61 -37.00 14.01 -27.02
CA GLU A 61 -38.43 13.83 -27.20
C GLU A 61 -38.76 12.79 -28.29
N VAL A 62 -37.87 12.60 -29.27
CA VAL A 62 -37.98 11.50 -30.23
C VAL A 62 -37.74 10.16 -29.53
N ALA A 63 -36.68 10.06 -28.72
CA ALA A 63 -36.37 8.85 -27.97
C ALA A 63 -37.51 8.45 -27.01
N LYS A 64 -38.06 9.44 -26.30
CA LYS A 64 -39.22 9.26 -25.42
C LYS A 64 -40.46 8.77 -26.16
N ARG A 65 -40.78 9.34 -27.32
CA ARG A 65 -41.90 8.86 -28.16
C ARG A 65 -41.72 7.40 -28.59
N ARG A 66 -40.50 6.98 -28.97
CA ARG A 66 -40.21 5.57 -29.31
C ARG A 66 -40.35 4.64 -28.12
N PHE A 67 -39.86 5.04 -26.95
CA PHE A 67 -40.05 4.28 -25.71
C PHE A 67 -41.54 4.09 -25.38
N ILE A 68 -42.34 5.15 -25.46
CA ILE A 68 -43.79 5.11 -25.23
C ILE A 68 -44.48 4.21 -26.26
N ALA A 69 -44.11 4.32 -27.54
CA ALA A 69 -44.70 3.52 -28.62
C ALA A 69 -44.49 2.00 -28.42
N ALA A 70 -43.41 1.57 -27.76
CA ALA A 70 -43.13 0.17 -27.47
C ALA A 70 -44.18 -0.51 -26.55
N PHE A 71 -44.98 0.27 -25.81
CA PHE A 71 -46.09 -0.24 -24.99
C PHE A 71 -47.34 -0.56 -25.82
N GLY A 72 -47.44 -0.03 -27.05
CA GLY A 72 -48.62 -0.13 -27.91
C GLY A 72 -49.80 0.70 -27.42
N ASN A 73 -50.97 0.54 -28.07
CA ASN A 73 -52.15 1.36 -27.84
C ASN A 73 -53.29 0.64 -27.08
N ASP A 74 -53.14 -0.66 -26.76
CA ASP A 74 -54.16 -1.45 -26.07
C ASP A 74 -54.10 -1.21 -24.54
N PRO A 75 -55.12 -0.56 -23.94
CA PRO A 75 -55.14 -0.28 -22.50
C PRO A 75 -55.10 -1.56 -21.65
N ALA A 76 -55.67 -2.68 -22.12
CA ALA A 76 -55.68 -3.93 -21.37
C ALA A 76 -54.29 -4.57 -21.31
N ARG A 77 -53.53 -4.54 -22.40
CA ARG A 77 -52.14 -5.00 -22.46
C ARG A 77 -51.22 -4.12 -21.62
N ILE A 78 -51.40 -2.79 -21.65
CA ILE A 78 -50.63 -1.86 -20.81
C ILE A 78 -50.89 -2.13 -19.33
N LYS A 79 -52.16 -2.25 -18.91
CA LYS A 79 -52.53 -2.54 -17.50
C LYS A 79 -51.92 -3.84 -16.98
N ARG A 80 -51.75 -4.87 -17.82
CA ARG A 80 -51.13 -6.14 -17.44
C ARG A 80 -49.67 -5.99 -17.00
N GLN A 81 -48.93 -5.00 -17.52
CA GLN A 81 -47.53 -4.76 -17.14
C GLN A 81 -47.37 -4.28 -15.68
N TYR A 82 -48.46 -3.81 -15.06
CA TYR A 82 -48.50 -3.28 -13.69
C TYR A 82 -49.18 -4.21 -12.70
N ARG A 83 -49.48 -5.44 -13.10
CA ARG A 83 -50.06 -6.46 -12.21
C ARG A 83 -49.00 -7.47 -11.79
N TRP A 84 -49.01 -7.83 -10.51
CA TRP A 84 -48.16 -8.91 -10.03
C TRP A 84 -48.62 -10.26 -10.62
N SER A 85 -47.65 -11.06 -11.05
CA SER A 85 -47.85 -12.45 -11.48
C SER A 85 -46.78 -13.33 -10.84
N SER A 86 -47.14 -14.54 -10.44
CA SER A 86 -46.21 -15.55 -9.92
C SER A 86 -45.14 -15.97 -10.93
N SER A 87 -45.34 -15.69 -12.23
CA SER A 87 -44.34 -15.92 -13.27
C SER A 87 -43.17 -14.93 -13.25
N ILE A 88 -43.32 -13.74 -12.66
CA ILE A 88 -42.30 -12.67 -12.69
C ILE A 88 -40.97 -13.12 -12.04
N PRO A 89 -40.96 -13.73 -10.84
CA PRO A 89 -39.73 -14.27 -10.27
C PRO A 89 -39.07 -15.34 -11.15
N ALA A 90 -39.86 -16.26 -11.71
CA ALA A 90 -39.34 -17.32 -12.58
C ALA A 90 -38.70 -16.76 -13.87
N THR A 91 -39.33 -15.76 -14.49
CA THR A 91 -38.76 -15.07 -15.66
C THR A 91 -37.50 -14.30 -15.30
N THR A 92 -37.49 -13.63 -14.13
CA THR A 92 -36.30 -12.92 -13.62
C THR A 92 -35.11 -13.87 -13.45
N GLN A 93 -35.35 -15.07 -12.91
CA GLN A 93 -34.31 -16.08 -12.73
C GLN A 93 -33.79 -16.63 -14.06
N ARG A 94 -34.69 -16.88 -15.01
CA ARG A 94 -34.35 -17.41 -16.35
C ARG A 94 -33.57 -16.39 -17.19
N ASP A 95 -34.04 -15.15 -17.25
CA ASP A 95 -33.51 -14.12 -18.15
C ASP A 95 -32.40 -13.28 -17.48
N GLY A 96 -32.16 -13.49 -16.18
CA GLY A 96 -31.15 -12.79 -15.37
C GLY A 96 -31.54 -11.37 -14.94
N ILE A 97 -32.61 -10.80 -15.51
CA ILE A 97 -33.12 -9.46 -15.22
C ILE A 97 -34.66 -9.45 -15.07
N PRO A 98 -35.24 -8.58 -14.22
CA PRO A 98 -36.69 -8.47 -14.09
C PRO A 98 -37.34 -7.93 -15.36
N PRO A 99 -38.42 -8.55 -15.88
CA PRO A 99 -39.05 -8.15 -17.14
C PRO A 99 -39.90 -6.88 -17.02
N THR A 100 -40.12 -6.35 -15.82
CA THR A 100 -41.09 -5.29 -15.53
C THR A 100 -40.48 -3.91 -15.35
N PHE A 101 -39.15 -3.76 -15.44
CA PHE A 101 -38.49 -2.49 -15.14
C PHE A 101 -38.84 -1.37 -16.12
N ALA A 102 -39.00 -1.64 -17.42
CA ALA A 102 -39.47 -0.64 -18.38
C ALA A 102 -40.85 -0.07 -17.99
N ALA A 103 -41.76 -0.91 -17.50
CA ALA A 103 -43.06 -0.45 -16.99
C ALA A 103 -42.89 0.39 -15.72
N LEU A 104 -42.05 -0.04 -14.78
CA LEU A 104 -41.71 0.76 -13.59
C LEU A 104 -41.14 2.14 -13.99
N TYR A 105 -40.23 2.18 -14.95
CA TYR A 105 -39.64 3.42 -15.46
C TYR A 105 -40.67 4.35 -16.10
N LEU A 106 -41.68 3.82 -16.81
CA LEU A 106 -42.78 4.65 -17.33
C LEU A 106 -43.57 5.32 -16.20
N THR A 107 -43.73 4.67 -15.04
CA THR A 107 -44.34 5.32 -13.87
C THR A 107 -43.50 6.47 -13.33
N LEU A 108 -42.17 6.41 -13.46
CA LEU A 108 -41.28 7.50 -13.06
C LEU A 108 -41.44 8.72 -13.99
N LEU A 109 -41.54 8.49 -15.31
CA LEU A 109 -41.81 9.56 -16.29
C LEU A 109 -43.16 10.26 -16.01
N ALA A 110 -44.19 9.49 -15.68
CA ALA A 110 -45.48 10.05 -15.27
C ALA A 110 -45.41 10.78 -13.92
N ALA A 111 -44.47 10.41 -13.06
CA ALA A 111 -44.29 11.01 -11.75
C ALA A 111 -43.50 12.33 -11.80
N SER A 112 -42.49 12.45 -12.68
CA SER A 112 -41.62 13.62 -12.76
C SER A 112 -42.28 14.87 -13.36
N ALA A 113 -43.39 14.71 -14.09
CA ALA A 113 -44.14 15.75 -14.80
C ALA A 113 -43.25 16.59 -15.77
N ASP A 114 -43.32 16.30 -17.06
CA ASP A 114 -42.61 17.07 -18.09
C ASP A 114 -43.26 18.44 -18.36
N ASP A 115 -42.64 19.26 -19.22
CA ASP A 115 -43.11 20.60 -19.58
C ASP A 115 -44.55 20.63 -20.13
N THR A 116 -45.08 19.48 -20.60
CA THR A 116 -46.45 19.37 -21.15
C THR A 116 -47.49 18.90 -20.14
N THR A 117 -47.06 18.35 -19.00
CA THR A 117 -47.95 17.74 -18.00
C THR A 117 -47.78 18.32 -16.60
N PHE A 118 -46.92 19.34 -16.42
CA PHE A 118 -46.61 19.93 -15.13
C PHE A 118 -47.81 20.58 -14.42
N GLU A 119 -48.81 21.09 -15.16
CA GLU A 119 -50.02 21.70 -14.57
C GLU A 119 -51.01 20.67 -14.02
N ASP A 120 -50.86 19.38 -14.38
CA ASP A 120 -51.75 18.32 -13.91
C ASP A 120 -51.20 17.67 -12.62
N GLY A 121 -51.80 18.04 -11.49
CA GLY A 121 -51.48 17.47 -10.18
C GLY A 121 -51.86 15.99 -10.02
N ASN A 122 -52.65 15.41 -10.94
CA ASN A 122 -53.12 14.02 -10.85
C ASN A 122 -52.23 13.07 -11.68
N PHE A 123 -51.47 12.22 -10.97
CA PHE A 123 -50.61 11.20 -11.56
C PHE A 123 -51.29 10.33 -12.63
N ARG A 124 -52.54 9.89 -12.40
CA ARG A 124 -53.25 8.98 -13.32
C ARG A 124 -53.60 9.68 -14.62
N ASN A 125 -53.96 10.96 -14.54
CA ASN A 125 -54.21 11.77 -15.73
C ASN A 125 -52.93 11.98 -16.52
N ARG A 126 -51.80 12.28 -15.86
CA ARG A 126 -50.49 12.39 -16.54
C ARG A 126 -50.09 11.08 -17.21
N PHE A 127 -50.24 9.95 -16.52
CA PHE A 127 -49.96 8.63 -17.07
C PHE A 127 -50.84 8.31 -18.29
N SER A 128 -52.14 8.63 -18.22
CA SER A 128 -53.08 8.45 -19.33
C SER A 128 -52.73 9.33 -20.53
N ARG A 129 -52.32 10.59 -20.30
CA ARG A 129 -51.90 11.52 -21.36
C ARG A 129 -50.60 11.09 -22.03
N LEU A 130 -49.61 10.64 -21.26
CA LEU A 130 -48.32 10.15 -21.80
C LEU A 130 -48.50 9.04 -22.83
N LEU A 131 -49.47 8.13 -22.61
CA LEU A 131 -49.77 7.02 -23.51
C LEU A 131 -50.91 7.34 -24.51
N ASN A 132 -51.44 8.56 -24.51
CA ASN A 132 -52.61 8.97 -25.29
C ASN A 132 -53.79 7.98 -25.18
N SER A 133 -54.08 7.52 -23.95
CA SER A 133 -55.04 6.44 -23.71
C SER A 133 -55.97 6.79 -22.53
N PRO A 134 -57.17 7.33 -22.80
CA PRO A 134 -58.11 7.78 -21.76
C PRO A 134 -58.53 6.68 -20.79
N GLY A 135 -58.59 5.42 -21.26
CA GLY A 135 -58.98 4.25 -20.46
C GLY A 135 -58.02 3.89 -19.33
N LEU A 136 -56.90 4.61 -19.18
CA LEU A 136 -55.91 4.45 -18.11
C LEU A 136 -56.11 5.42 -16.94
N ALA A 137 -56.91 6.49 -17.09
CA ALA A 137 -57.08 7.52 -16.05
C ALA A 137 -57.72 6.97 -14.75
N SER A 138 -58.47 5.88 -14.83
CA SER A 138 -59.10 5.20 -13.68
C SER A 138 -58.28 4.04 -13.11
N PHE A 139 -57.05 3.80 -13.58
CA PHE A 139 -56.27 2.64 -13.12
C PHE A 139 -55.71 2.84 -11.71
N GLU A 140 -55.92 1.85 -10.82
CA GLU A 140 -55.65 2.01 -9.39
C GLU A 140 -54.19 1.79 -8.98
N PHE A 141 -53.38 1.07 -9.78
CA PHE A 141 -51.98 0.72 -9.49
C PHE A 141 -51.75 -0.05 -8.17
N GLY A 142 -52.72 -0.87 -7.74
CA GLY A 142 -52.66 -1.60 -6.46
C GLY A 142 -51.41 -2.47 -6.23
N GLU A 143 -50.89 -3.11 -7.30
CA GLU A 143 -49.73 -4.02 -7.22
C GLU A 143 -48.37 -3.33 -7.52
N LEU A 144 -48.38 -2.04 -7.86
CA LEU A 144 -47.15 -1.29 -8.17
C LEU A 144 -46.13 -1.30 -7.01
N PRO A 145 -46.53 -1.15 -5.73
CA PRO A 145 -45.61 -1.26 -4.60
C PRO A 145 -44.86 -2.59 -4.56
N ARG A 146 -45.54 -3.70 -4.89
CA ARG A 146 -44.96 -5.05 -4.89
C ARG A 146 -43.94 -5.25 -6.00
N LEU A 147 -44.20 -4.68 -7.18
CA LEU A 147 -43.25 -4.69 -8.29
C LEU A 147 -41.95 -3.95 -7.96
N TRP A 148 -42.06 -2.78 -7.30
CA TRP A 148 -40.88 -2.04 -6.82
C TRP A 148 -40.10 -2.82 -5.76
N LEU A 149 -40.78 -3.46 -4.80
CA LEU A 149 -40.12 -4.28 -3.77
C LEU A 149 -39.37 -5.46 -4.39
N HIS A 150 -39.98 -6.16 -5.34
CA HIS A 150 -39.32 -7.24 -6.08
C HIS A 150 -38.08 -6.75 -6.83
N PHE A 151 -38.17 -5.60 -7.49
CA PHE A 151 -37.02 -5.04 -8.21
C PHE A 151 -35.90 -4.61 -7.26
N ALA A 152 -36.22 -3.93 -6.16
CA ALA A 152 -35.24 -3.54 -5.16
C ALA A 152 -34.56 -4.75 -4.52
N GLU A 153 -35.33 -5.78 -4.18
CA GLU A 153 -34.81 -7.05 -3.67
C GLU A 153 -33.89 -7.74 -4.69
N TRP A 154 -34.27 -7.75 -5.97
CA TRP A 154 -33.40 -8.24 -7.03
C TRP A 154 -32.09 -7.45 -7.13
N THR A 155 -32.14 -6.10 -7.10
CA THR A 155 -30.90 -5.29 -7.12
C THR A 155 -30.02 -5.54 -5.90
N ARG A 156 -30.63 -5.69 -4.71
CA ARG A 156 -29.92 -6.02 -3.46
C ARG A 156 -29.25 -7.37 -3.54
N SER A 157 -29.99 -8.40 -3.94
CA SER A 157 -29.48 -9.76 -4.10
C SER A 157 -28.36 -9.83 -5.14
N ARG A 158 -28.51 -9.13 -6.27
CA ARG A 158 -27.50 -9.12 -7.33
C ARG A 158 -26.26 -8.32 -6.93
N GLN A 159 -26.42 -7.20 -6.22
CA GLN A 159 -25.30 -6.46 -5.63
C GLN A 159 -24.54 -7.34 -4.63
N GLN A 160 -25.24 -8.09 -3.76
CA GLN A 160 -24.60 -8.96 -2.77
C GLN A 160 -23.89 -10.17 -3.42
N SER A 161 -24.53 -10.83 -4.38
CA SER A 161 -24.04 -12.09 -4.97
C SER A 161 -23.11 -11.92 -6.19
N ARG A 162 -23.40 -10.98 -7.10
CA ARG A 162 -22.69 -10.82 -8.38
C ARG A 162 -21.97 -9.49 -8.55
N ARG A 163 -22.28 -8.46 -7.75
CA ARG A 163 -21.63 -7.12 -7.75
C ARG A 163 -21.55 -6.44 -9.10
N ASP A 164 -22.51 -6.73 -9.95
CA ASP A 164 -22.65 -6.17 -11.28
C ASP A 164 -23.88 -5.25 -11.35
N CYS A 165 -24.37 -4.76 -10.20
CA CYS A 165 -25.61 -4.01 -10.09
C CYS A 165 -25.60 -3.04 -8.91
N ALA A 166 -25.91 -1.77 -9.18
CA ALA A 166 -26.21 -0.78 -8.16
C ALA A 166 -27.47 -1.18 -7.38
N ARG A 167 -27.50 -0.92 -6.07
CA ARG A 167 -28.68 -1.21 -5.24
C ARG A 167 -29.69 -0.07 -5.32
N LEU A 168 -30.95 -0.41 -5.58
CA LEU A 168 -32.04 0.54 -5.47
C LEU A 168 -32.47 0.67 -4.01
N LEU A 169 -32.38 1.88 -3.46
CA LEU A 169 -32.98 2.24 -2.18
C LEU A 169 -34.39 2.75 -2.43
N LEU A 170 -35.38 2.05 -1.90
CA LEU A 170 -36.76 2.49 -2.01
C LEU A 170 -37.06 3.54 -0.93
N PRO A 171 -37.65 4.68 -1.30
CA PRO A 171 -38.14 5.65 -0.32
C PRO A 171 -39.33 5.08 0.44
N ASP A 172 -39.51 5.52 1.70
CA ASP A 172 -40.68 5.20 2.50
C ASP A 172 -41.76 6.30 2.30
N PRO A 173 -42.83 6.03 1.51
CA PRO A 173 -43.84 7.03 1.26
C PRO A 173 -44.76 7.22 2.47
N PRO A 174 -45.29 8.44 2.70
CA PRO A 174 -46.22 8.71 3.78
C PRO A 174 -47.51 7.89 3.61
N GLN A 175 -48.24 7.69 4.71
CA GLN A 175 -49.42 6.79 4.72
C GLN A 175 -50.50 7.12 3.68
N HIS A 176 -50.59 8.37 3.20
CA HIS A 176 -51.55 8.80 2.19
C HIS A 176 -51.09 8.57 0.74
N GLU A 177 -49.83 8.17 0.50
CA GLU A 177 -49.25 7.92 -0.83
C GLU A 177 -48.75 6.47 -1.06
N LYS A 178 -49.39 5.48 -0.42
CA LYS A 178 -48.93 4.08 -0.43
C LYS A 178 -48.80 3.44 -1.81
N LEU A 179 -49.62 3.84 -2.79
CA LEU A 179 -49.70 3.17 -4.10
C LEU A 179 -48.64 3.67 -5.08
N ILE A 180 -48.48 4.99 -5.22
CA ILE A 180 -47.62 5.63 -6.23
C ILE A 180 -46.47 6.44 -5.64
N GLY A 181 -46.41 6.61 -4.30
CA GLY A 181 -45.43 7.46 -3.64
C GLY A 181 -43.98 7.02 -3.88
N ARG A 182 -43.73 5.72 -4.05
CA ARG A 182 -42.40 5.21 -4.44
C ARG A 182 -41.94 5.75 -5.79
N SER A 183 -42.80 5.69 -6.81
CA SER A 183 -42.48 6.23 -8.14
C SER A 183 -42.26 7.74 -8.11
N LYS A 184 -43.08 8.47 -7.34
CA LYS A 184 -42.90 9.92 -7.15
C LYS A 184 -41.55 10.29 -6.55
N ARG A 185 -41.19 9.66 -5.43
CA ARG A 185 -39.96 9.98 -4.71
C ARG A 185 -38.70 9.48 -5.43
N LEU A 186 -38.77 8.34 -6.14
CA LEU A 186 -37.67 7.89 -7.00
C LEU A 186 -37.46 8.81 -8.21
N ALA A 187 -38.53 9.44 -8.72
CA ALA A 187 -38.43 10.40 -9.82
C ALA A 187 -38.01 11.81 -9.37
N PHE A 188 -37.90 12.07 -8.07
CA PHE A 188 -37.60 13.39 -7.51
C PHE A 188 -36.17 13.86 -7.83
N PRO A 189 -35.94 15.10 -8.31
CA PRO A 189 -36.89 16.20 -8.46
C PRO A 189 -37.65 16.20 -9.79
N THR A 190 -38.70 17.02 -9.89
CA THR A 190 -39.39 17.27 -11.17
C THR A 190 -38.42 17.86 -12.20
N TYR A 191 -38.72 17.74 -13.50
CA TYR A 191 -37.83 18.25 -14.55
C TYR A 191 -37.53 19.76 -14.38
N ARG A 192 -38.56 20.54 -14.07
CA ARG A 192 -38.44 21.99 -13.81
C ARG A 192 -37.58 22.29 -12.58
N ASP A 193 -37.80 21.57 -11.48
CA ASP A 193 -37.01 21.76 -10.26
C ASP A 193 -35.56 21.32 -10.47
N GLU A 194 -35.30 20.28 -11.28
CA GLU A 194 -33.95 19.85 -11.62
C GLU A 194 -33.19 20.91 -12.42
N LEU A 195 -33.82 21.51 -13.43
CA LEU A 195 -33.23 22.62 -14.19
C LEU A 195 -32.91 23.82 -13.28
N GLN A 196 -33.83 24.15 -12.37
CA GLN A 196 -33.64 25.23 -11.40
C GLN A 196 -32.53 24.92 -10.39
N LEU A 197 -32.45 23.67 -9.92
CA LEU A 197 -31.39 23.20 -9.02
C LEU A 197 -30.02 23.27 -9.71
N ARG A 198 -29.92 22.79 -10.95
CA ARG A 198 -28.69 22.88 -11.77
C ARG A 198 -28.24 24.32 -11.97
N ALA A 199 -29.15 25.22 -12.30
CA ALA A 199 -28.84 26.64 -12.46
C ALA A 199 -28.35 27.28 -11.14
N THR A 200 -28.96 26.89 -10.02
CA THR A 200 -28.63 27.39 -8.68
C THR A 200 -27.26 26.90 -8.21
N LEU A 201 -26.95 25.61 -8.39
CA LEU A 201 -25.65 25.02 -8.09
C LEU A 201 -24.54 25.58 -9.00
N LYS A 202 -24.80 25.69 -10.31
CA LYS A 202 -23.83 26.26 -11.26
C LYS A 202 -23.49 27.71 -10.94
N LYS A 203 -24.46 28.52 -10.51
CA LYS A 203 -24.22 29.94 -10.14
C LYS A 203 -23.37 30.08 -8.88
N SER A 204 -23.51 29.15 -7.94
CA SER A 204 -22.78 29.16 -6.66
C SER A 204 -21.46 28.38 -6.68
N GLY A 205 -21.20 27.61 -7.74
CA GLY A 205 -20.00 26.77 -7.84
C GLY A 205 -20.01 25.58 -6.87
N LEU A 206 -21.19 25.16 -6.40
CA LEU A 206 -21.35 24.07 -5.44
C LEU A 206 -21.81 22.78 -6.11
N ASP A 207 -21.38 21.65 -5.56
CA ASP A 207 -21.78 20.30 -5.95
C ASP A 207 -21.82 19.36 -4.72
N SER A 208 -21.82 18.04 -4.93
CA SER A 208 -21.88 17.07 -3.83
C SER A 208 -20.56 16.91 -3.04
N ASP A 209 -19.48 17.59 -3.42
CA ASP A 209 -18.26 17.70 -2.61
C ASP A 209 -18.30 18.87 -1.62
N ALA A 210 -19.34 19.70 -1.66
CA ALA A 210 -19.59 20.75 -0.67
C ALA A 210 -20.31 20.21 0.58
N SER A 211 -20.24 20.95 1.68
CA SER A 211 -20.96 20.58 2.91
C SER A 211 -22.48 20.60 2.70
N PHE A 212 -23.20 19.74 3.44
CA PHE A 212 -24.67 19.75 3.47
C PHE A 212 -25.23 21.14 3.78
N ALA A 213 -24.60 21.86 4.71
CA ALA A 213 -25.01 23.20 5.12
C ALA A 213 -24.84 24.24 4.00
N SER A 214 -23.71 24.21 3.28
CA SER A 214 -23.42 25.15 2.19
C SER A 214 -24.44 25.02 1.06
N VAL A 215 -24.74 23.78 0.64
CA VAL A 215 -25.72 23.53 -0.43
C VAL A 215 -27.14 23.87 0.03
N SER A 216 -27.50 23.47 1.26
CA SER A 216 -28.78 23.80 1.88
C SER A 216 -29.04 25.32 1.89
N ALA A 217 -28.06 26.13 2.31
CA ALA A 217 -28.19 27.58 2.37
C ALA A 217 -28.51 28.19 0.99
N VAL A 218 -27.74 27.82 -0.05
CA VAL A 218 -27.91 28.37 -1.40
C VAL A 218 -29.26 27.95 -2.01
N VAL A 219 -29.70 26.71 -1.78
CA VAL A 219 -31.01 26.26 -2.27
C VAL A 219 -32.14 26.98 -1.52
N HIS A 220 -31.97 27.21 -0.22
CA HIS A 220 -32.96 27.91 0.61
C HIS A 220 -33.15 29.38 0.21
N GLU A 221 -32.10 30.09 -0.23
CA GLU A 221 -32.22 31.46 -0.76
C GLU A 221 -33.19 31.56 -1.95
N ARG A 222 -33.41 30.46 -2.67
CA ARG A 222 -34.29 30.37 -3.84
C ARG A 222 -35.52 29.49 -3.61
N LEU A 223 -35.87 29.23 -2.35
CA LEU A 223 -36.92 28.27 -1.97
C LEU A 223 -38.26 28.51 -2.69
N THR A 224 -38.63 29.78 -2.89
CA THR A 224 -39.89 30.17 -3.54
C THR A 224 -39.97 29.79 -5.02
N SER A 225 -38.83 29.54 -5.67
CA SER A 225 -38.76 29.14 -7.08
C SER A 225 -38.98 27.65 -7.33
N PHE A 226 -38.94 26.83 -6.27
CA PHE A 226 -39.14 25.38 -6.33
C PHE A 226 -40.58 24.98 -5.98
N SER A 227 -41.02 23.81 -6.47
CA SER A 227 -42.34 23.23 -6.19
C SER A 227 -42.57 22.90 -4.70
N SER A 228 -43.82 22.66 -4.31
CA SER A 228 -44.18 22.22 -2.94
C SER A 228 -43.46 20.92 -2.56
N ASP A 229 -43.44 19.96 -3.49
CA ASP A 229 -42.88 18.62 -3.28
C ASP A 229 -41.36 18.71 -3.05
N PHE A 230 -40.69 19.61 -3.78
CA PHE A 230 -39.27 19.92 -3.56
C PHE A 230 -38.99 20.53 -2.19
N ARG A 231 -39.85 21.43 -1.72
CA ARG A 231 -39.71 22.03 -0.40
C ARG A 231 -39.89 21.00 0.72
N GLU A 232 -40.78 20.02 0.54
CA GLU A 232 -41.00 18.94 1.51
C GLU A 232 -39.78 18.01 1.62
N GLU A 233 -39.20 17.58 0.48
CA GLU A 233 -37.99 16.75 0.47
C GLU A 233 -36.78 17.51 1.03
N LEU A 234 -36.62 18.80 0.71
CA LEU A 234 -35.60 19.64 1.31
C LEU A 234 -35.77 19.77 2.84
N THR A 235 -37.00 19.89 3.31
CA THR A 235 -37.30 19.95 4.75
C THR A 235 -36.94 18.64 5.44
N THR A 236 -37.24 17.50 4.81
CA THR A 236 -36.87 16.17 5.30
C THR A 236 -35.36 16.02 5.38
N PHE A 237 -34.64 16.42 4.33
CA PHE A 237 -33.18 16.48 4.33
C PHE A 237 -32.63 17.36 5.48
N HIS A 238 -33.18 18.55 5.69
CA HIS A 238 -32.78 19.42 6.80
C HIS A 238 -32.99 18.77 8.17
N GLN A 239 -34.08 18.02 8.35
CA GLN A 239 -34.32 17.29 9.60
C GLN A 239 -33.27 16.19 9.83
N PHE A 240 -32.85 15.48 8.79
CA PHE A 240 -31.75 14.51 8.91
C PHE A 240 -30.44 15.19 9.30
N VAL A 241 -30.08 16.28 8.62
CA VAL A 241 -28.86 17.04 8.92
C VAL A 241 -28.88 17.59 10.35
N ALA A 242 -29.98 18.21 10.77
CA ALA A 242 -30.13 18.80 12.11
C ALA A 242 -30.07 17.77 13.24
N ARG A 243 -30.51 16.52 12.99
CA ARG A 243 -30.46 15.40 13.94
C ARG A 243 -29.15 14.62 13.90
N GLY A 244 -28.18 15.02 13.07
CA GLY A 244 -26.91 14.30 12.89
C GLY A 244 -27.03 12.98 12.13
N ARG A 245 -28.19 12.70 11.50
CA ARG A 245 -28.47 11.50 10.70
C ARG A 245 -27.87 11.63 9.30
N ARG A 246 -26.53 11.60 9.23
CA ARG A 246 -25.77 11.95 8.02
C ARG A 246 -25.92 10.92 6.89
N LEU A 247 -26.02 9.63 7.22
CA LEU A 247 -26.23 8.57 6.22
C LEU A 247 -27.57 8.76 5.52
N GLU A 248 -28.64 9.01 6.26
CA GLU A 248 -29.98 9.22 5.72
C GLU A 248 -30.06 10.55 4.95
N ALA A 249 -29.36 11.59 5.41
CA ALA A 249 -29.21 12.83 4.65
C ALA A 249 -28.52 12.58 3.30
N TYR A 250 -27.43 11.81 3.30
CA TYR A 250 -26.72 11.44 2.08
C TYR A 250 -27.62 10.58 1.18
N GLU A 251 -28.31 9.58 1.70
CA GLU A 251 -29.17 8.70 0.92
C GLU A 251 -30.50 9.35 0.51
N SER A 252 -30.83 10.55 0.99
CA SER A 252 -32.06 11.26 0.61
C SER A 252 -32.17 11.52 -0.90
N PRO A 253 -33.41 11.60 -1.45
CA PRO A 253 -33.64 11.97 -2.85
C PRO A 253 -33.03 13.33 -3.22
N PHE A 254 -33.08 14.31 -2.30
CA PHE A 254 -32.48 15.63 -2.48
C PHE A 254 -30.98 15.57 -2.70
N TRP A 255 -30.24 14.89 -1.82
CA TRP A 255 -28.79 14.79 -1.98
C TRP A 255 -28.42 13.89 -3.17
N GLY A 256 -29.23 12.87 -3.47
CA GLY A 256 -29.14 12.10 -4.69
C GLY A 256 -29.14 12.96 -5.95
N ALA A 257 -30.03 13.96 -6.03
CA ALA A 257 -30.10 14.87 -7.17
C ALA A 257 -28.81 15.70 -7.34
N ILE A 258 -28.23 16.15 -6.23
CA ILE A 258 -26.97 16.91 -6.24
C ILE A 258 -25.81 16.02 -6.73
N ARG A 259 -25.76 14.75 -6.29
CA ARG A 259 -24.77 13.78 -6.76
C ARG A 259 -24.88 13.51 -8.27
N ASP A 260 -26.09 13.33 -8.77
CA ASP A 260 -26.33 13.06 -10.19
C ASP A 260 -25.86 14.23 -11.07
N ILE A 261 -26.13 15.48 -10.66
CA ILE A 261 -25.69 16.68 -11.36
C ILE A 261 -24.16 16.75 -11.47
N ARG A 262 -23.45 16.43 -10.37
CA ARG A 262 -21.98 16.37 -10.37
C ARG A 262 -21.48 15.27 -11.29
N GLN A 263 -22.02 14.05 -11.17
CA GLN A 263 -21.60 12.91 -11.98
C GLN A 263 -21.76 13.18 -13.48
N GLU A 264 -22.84 13.81 -13.91
CA GLU A 264 -23.01 14.19 -15.33
C GLU A 264 -21.95 15.21 -15.78
N THR A 265 -21.60 16.15 -14.90
CA THR A 265 -20.55 17.13 -15.18
C THR A 265 -19.20 16.45 -15.33
N ASP A 266 -18.89 15.49 -14.46
CA ASP A 266 -17.66 14.70 -14.54
C ASP A 266 -17.64 13.78 -15.76
N GLU A 267 -18.76 13.13 -16.11
CA GLU A 267 -18.88 12.30 -17.33
C GLU A 267 -18.56 13.11 -18.59
N LYS A 268 -19.15 14.31 -18.74
CA LYS A 268 -18.87 15.19 -19.89
C LYS A 268 -17.39 15.60 -19.96
N ARG A 269 -16.79 15.91 -18.81
CA ARG A 269 -15.36 16.25 -18.72
C ARG A 269 -14.47 15.09 -19.17
N VAL A 270 -14.81 13.88 -18.73
CA VAL A 270 -14.09 12.65 -19.12
C VAL A 270 -14.24 12.37 -20.61
N GLU A 271 -15.42 12.54 -21.18
CA GLU A 271 -15.65 12.41 -22.63
C GLU A 271 -14.82 13.44 -23.43
N ASP A 272 -14.79 14.69 -22.97
CA ASP A 272 -14.08 15.78 -23.65
C ASP A 272 -12.56 15.56 -23.67
N TYR A 273 -11.95 15.30 -22.51
CA TYR A 273 -10.48 15.36 -22.33
C TYR A 273 -9.86 14.22 -21.50
N GLY A 274 -10.63 13.22 -21.05
CA GLY A 274 -10.13 12.07 -20.30
C GLY A 274 -10.01 12.26 -18.79
N ARG A 275 -9.67 11.17 -18.08
CA ARG A 275 -9.47 11.14 -16.63
C ARG A 275 -8.00 11.33 -16.28
N PHE A 276 -7.73 12.16 -15.28
CA PHE A 276 -6.40 12.37 -14.72
C PHE A 276 -6.43 12.34 -13.20
N CYS A 277 -5.45 11.67 -12.60
CA CYS A 277 -5.29 11.59 -11.16
C CYS A 277 -3.81 11.68 -10.78
N VAL A 278 -3.45 12.49 -9.78
CA VAL A 278 -2.11 12.48 -9.20
C VAL A 278 -2.11 11.56 -7.99
N LEU A 279 -1.16 10.64 -7.97
CA LEU A 279 -0.88 9.72 -6.88
C LEU A 279 0.42 10.14 -6.19
N LEU A 280 0.40 10.20 -4.85
CA LEU A 280 1.55 10.48 -4.01
C LEU A 280 1.96 9.21 -3.24
N ASP A 281 3.22 8.82 -3.38
CA ASP A 281 3.89 7.93 -2.45
C ASP A 281 4.57 8.77 -1.35
N ALA A 282 4.01 8.71 -0.14
CA ALA A 282 4.52 9.41 1.04
C ALA A 282 5.22 8.47 2.03
N SER A 283 5.58 7.25 1.60
CA SER A 283 6.18 6.24 2.47
C SER A 283 7.56 6.65 3.02
N ASP A 284 8.29 7.49 2.28
CA ASP A 284 9.44 8.23 2.79
C ASP A 284 9.08 9.73 2.85
N PRO A 285 8.77 10.28 4.04
CA PRO A 285 8.41 11.68 4.19
C PRO A 285 9.52 12.66 3.76
N ARG A 286 10.73 12.20 3.43
CA ARG A 286 11.82 13.02 2.90
C ARG A 286 12.04 12.87 1.40
N HIS A 287 11.45 11.84 0.79
CA HIS A 287 11.57 11.53 -0.63
C HIS A 287 10.19 11.17 -1.19
N LEU A 288 9.39 12.20 -1.43
CA LEU A 288 8.04 12.05 -1.96
C LEU A 288 8.07 11.74 -3.45
N GLU A 289 7.19 10.84 -3.88
CA GLU A 289 7.05 10.51 -5.30
C GLU A 289 5.67 10.82 -5.82
N PHE A 290 5.63 11.50 -6.96
CA PHE A 290 4.41 11.85 -7.65
C PHE A 290 4.30 11.08 -8.96
N CYS A 291 3.14 10.49 -9.21
CA CYS A 291 2.79 9.83 -10.45
C CYS A 291 1.49 10.43 -11.00
N LEU A 292 1.41 10.58 -12.32
CA LEU A 292 0.17 10.94 -13.02
C LEU A 292 -0.46 9.67 -13.61
N LEU A 293 -1.70 9.38 -13.21
CA LEU A 293 -2.52 8.30 -13.71
C LEU A 293 -3.53 8.83 -14.72
N SER A 294 -3.82 8.04 -15.76
CA SER A 294 -4.76 8.41 -16.83
C SER A 294 -5.58 7.22 -17.35
N ASP A 295 -6.75 7.50 -17.92
CA ASP A 295 -7.51 6.57 -18.77
C ASP A 295 -7.01 6.58 -20.23
N ASP A 296 -7.61 5.71 -21.07
CA ASP A 296 -7.24 5.57 -22.49
C ASP A 296 -7.50 6.86 -23.30
N ARG A 297 -8.48 7.67 -22.90
CA ARG A 297 -8.78 8.95 -23.55
C ARG A 297 -7.72 10.00 -23.21
N GLY A 298 -7.40 10.15 -21.93
CA GLY A 298 -6.34 11.03 -21.47
C GLY A 298 -4.98 10.63 -22.03
N LEU A 299 -4.73 9.33 -22.26
CA LEU A 299 -3.52 8.81 -22.92
C LEU A 299 -3.30 9.43 -24.30
N GLN A 300 -4.35 9.49 -25.11
CA GLN A 300 -4.26 10.02 -26.48
C GLN A 300 -3.82 11.49 -26.46
N SER A 301 -4.10 12.21 -25.38
CA SER A 301 -3.75 13.63 -25.23
C SER A 301 -2.30 13.89 -24.75
N LEU A 302 -1.65 12.91 -24.10
CA LEU A 302 -0.32 13.07 -23.47
C LEU A 302 0.80 12.46 -24.32
N ALA A 303 1.25 13.15 -25.37
CA ALA A 303 2.24 12.64 -26.35
C ALA A 303 3.66 12.33 -25.82
N GLU A 304 4.09 12.92 -24.69
CA GLU A 304 5.49 12.94 -24.24
C GLU A 304 5.70 12.19 -22.90
N GLY A 305 6.85 11.52 -22.74
CA GLY A 305 7.28 10.87 -21.49
C GLY A 305 7.27 9.33 -21.49
N GLU A 306 7.76 8.71 -20.42
CA GLU A 306 7.70 7.25 -20.24
C GLU A 306 6.28 6.85 -19.81
N ARG A 307 5.64 5.99 -20.63
CA ARG A 307 4.28 5.51 -20.41
C ARG A 307 4.32 4.06 -19.97
N ILE A 308 3.80 3.78 -18.78
CA ILE A 308 3.71 2.44 -18.24
C ILE A 308 2.25 2.01 -18.28
N VAL A 309 1.95 0.96 -19.07
CA VAL A 309 0.64 0.31 -19.08
C VAL A 309 0.52 -0.52 -17.82
N LEU A 310 -0.53 -0.29 -17.03
CA LEU A 310 -0.81 -1.08 -15.83
C LEU A 310 -1.51 -2.37 -16.26
N GLU A 311 -0.88 -3.52 -16.01
CA GLU A 311 -1.42 -4.84 -16.40
C GLU A 311 -2.78 -5.17 -15.75
N ARG A 312 -3.09 -4.53 -14.61
CA ARG A 312 -4.36 -4.70 -13.88
C ARG A 312 -4.88 -3.34 -13.37
N PRO A 313 -5.62 -2.58 -14.18
CA PRO A 313 -6.20 -1.29 -13.78
C PRO A 313 -7.22 -1.43 -12.64
N GLN A 314 -7.10 -0.60 -11.60
CA GLN A 314 -8.14 -0.30 -10.61
C GLN A 314 -8.96 0.85 -11.17
N GLU A 315 -10.26 0.64 -11.25
CA GLU A 315 -11.19 1.56 -11.90
C GLU A 315 -10.85 1.80 -13.39
N SER A 316 -10.90 3.05 -13.84
CA SER A 316 -10.72 3.45 -15.25
C SER A 316 -9.27 3.85 -15.59
N TYR A 317 -8.34 3.82 -14.62
CA TYR A 317 -6.95 4.26 -14.82
C TYR A 317 -6.07 3.12 -15.32
N ARG A 318 -5.65 3.20 -16.57
CA ARG A 318 -4.87 2.13 -17.25
C ARG A 318 -3.39 2.44 -17.38
N LEU A 319 -3.00 3.69 -17.16
CA LEU A 319 -1.66 4.15 -17.49
C LEU A 319 -1.08 5.01 -16.39
N MET A 320 0.23 4.90 -16.24
CA MET A 320 1.05 5.73 -15.36
C MET A 320 2.09 6.45 -16.21
N TRP A 321 2.12 7.78 -16.09
CA TRP A 321 3.17 8.62 -16.66
C TRP A 321 4.28 8.80 -15.63
N ARG A 322 5.54 8.69 -16.09
CA ARG A 322 6.74 9.01 -15.32
C ARG A 322 7.62 9.99 -16.10
N ASP A 323 8.25 10.90 -15.36
CA ASP A 323 9.23 11.82 -15.90
C ASP A 323 10.45 11.06 -16.48
N PRO A 324 10.84 11.30 -17.74
CA PRO A 324 12.01 10.68 -18.37
C PRO A 324 13.33 10.85 -17.61
N ALA A 325 13.50 11.97 -16.89
CA ALA A 325 14.69 12.20 -16.06
C ALA A 325 14.66 11.39 -14.75
N ARG A 326 13.60 10.61 -14.52
CA ARG A 326 13.32 9.87 -13.28
C ARG A 326 13.30 10.75 -12.04
N THR A 327 13.14 12.07 -12.22
CA THR A 327 12.94 12.96 -11.09
C THR A 327 11.51 12.74 -10.59
N THR A 328 11.34 12.60 -9.29
CA THR A 328 10.04 12.34 -8.66
C THR A 328 9.16 13.60 -8.64
N ALA A 329 9.33 14.49 -9.63
CA ALA A 329 9.05 15.91 -9.58
C ALA A 329 7.59 16.28 -9.83
N ILE A 330 6.93 16.83 -8.80
CA ILE A 330 5.65 17.51 -8.98
C ILE A 330 5.77 18.67 -10.00
N ASP A 331 6.96 19.27 -10.10
CA ASP A 331 7.30 20.28 -11.10
C ASP A 331 7.12 19.79 -12.53
N ALA A 332 7.50 18.54 -12.82
CA ALA A 332 7.38 17.96 -14.14
C ALA A 332 5.90 17.75 -14.53
N ILE A 333 5.07 17.29 -13.57
CA ILE A 333 3.63 17.14 -13.78
C ILE A 333 2.97 18.53 -13.95
N ALA A 334 3.36 19.53 -13.17
CA ALA A 334 2.87 20.90 -13.30
C ALA A 334 3.26 21.52 -14.66
N ALA A 335 4.50 21.30 -15.12
CA ALA A 335 4.95 21.73 -16.44
C ALA A 335 4.20 21.02 -17.58
N LEU A 336 3.90 19.73 -17.42
CA LEU A 336 3.07 18.97 -18.36
C LEU A 336 1.65 19.56 -18.44
N ALA A 337 1.04 19.89 -17.30
CA ALA A 337 -0.26 20.54 -17.24
C ALA A 337 -0.27 21.91 -17.92
N ALA A 338 0.83 22.67 -17.87
CA ALA A 338 0.95 23.94 -18.58
C ALA A 338 1.05 23.80 -20.11
N ARG A 339 1.48 22.64 -20.63
CA ARG A 339 1.68 22.40 -22.07
C ARG A 339 0.51 21.70 -22.73
N HIS A 340 -0.18 20.81 -22.01
CA HIS A 340 -1.27 20.00 -22.56
C HIS A 340 -2.64 20.56 -22.21
N ARG A 341 -3.38 20.99 -23.24
CA ARG A 341 -4.71 21.62 -23.11
C ARG A 341 -5.71 20.75 -22.34
N ASP A 342 -5.72 19.45 -22.58
CA ASP A 342 -6.68 18.52 -21.98
C ASP A 342 -6.41 18.33 -20.49
N LEU A 343 -5.14 18.08 -20.12
CA LEU A 343 -4.71 18.05 -18.72
C LEU A 343 -4.96 19.40 -18.04
N ALA A 344 -4.62 20.53 -18.65
CA ALA A 344 -4.84 21.88 -18.11
C ALA A 344 -6.31 22.15 -17.73
N ARG A 345 -7.25 21.62 -18.50
CA ARG A 345 -8.70 21.80 -18.29
C ARG A 345 -9.29 20.78 -17.31
N SER A 346 -8.54 19.74 -16.97
CA SER A 346 -8.93 18.79 -15.93
C SER A 346 -8.89 19.43 -14.55
N ARG A 347 -9.58 18.82 -13.59
CA ARG A 347 -9.58 19.26 -12.18
C ARG A 347 -8.18 19.26 -11.58
N VAL A 348 -7.37 18.25 -11.92
CA VAL A 348 -5.99 18.11 -11.46
C VAL A 348 -5.09 19.17 -12.09
N GLY A 349 -5.19 19.39 -13.41
CA GLY A 349 -4.39 20.41 -14.09
C GLY A 349 -4.72 21.82 -13.66
N THR A 350 -6.01 22.14 -13.44
CA THR A 350 -6.42 23.46 -12.92
C THR A 350 -5.80 23.73 -11.55
N ALA A 351 -5.75 22.71 -10.69
CA ALA A 351 -5.17 22.80 -9.36
C ALA A 351 -3.62 22.91 -9.40
N LEU A 352 -2.96 22.15 -10.28
CA LEU A 352 -1.53 22.28 -10.55
C LEU A 352 -1.16 23.69 -11.01
N LEU A 353 -1.92 24.25 -11.96
CA LEU A 353 -1.72 25.61 -12.46
C LEU A 353 -2.00 26.67 -11.40
N ALA A 354 -2.93 26.40 -10.48
CA ALA A 354 -3.21 27.24 -9.31
C ALA A 354 -2.16 27.08 -8.18
N GLY A 355 -1.16 26.22 -8.35
CA GLY A 355 -0.07 26.08 -7.38
C GLY A 355 -0.44 25.31 -6.11
N CYS A 356 -1.52 24.51 -6.11
CA CYS A 356 -1.96 23.75 -4.93
C CYS A 356 -2.71 22.46 -5.27
N LEU A 357 -2.42 21.37 -4.58
CA LEU A 357 -3.09 20.08 -4.64
C LEU A 357 -3.44 19.59 -3.24
N MET A 358 -4.64 19.02 -3.12
CA MET A 358 -5.02 18.23 -1.95
C MET A 358 -5.15 16.77 -2.38
N LEU A 359 -4.45 15.89 -1.67
CA LEU A 359 -4.49 14.45 -1.89
C LEU A 359 -5.06 13.75 -0.66
N LEU A 360 -5.99 12.85 -0.91
CA LEU A 360 -6.78 12.14 0.07
C LEU A 360 -6.64 10.63 -0.14
N PRO A 361 -6.93 9.80 0.88
CA PRO A 361 -6.78 8.35 0.76
C PRO A 361 -7.80 7.77 -0.23
N ASP A 362 -7.34 6.93 -1.15
CA ASP A 362 -8.18 6.05 -1.95
C ASP A 362 -8.63 4.81 -1.14
N PRO A 363 -9.47 3.91 -1.68
CA PRO A 363 -9.91 2.71 -0.97
C PRO A 363 -8.79 1.77 -0.51
N VAL A 364 -7.58 1.89 -1.08
CA VAL A 364 -6.41 1.08 -0.73
C VAL A 364 -5.36 1.87 0.04
N GLY A 365 -5.75 3.04 0.58
CA GLY A 365 -4.94 3.84 1.49
C GLY A 365 -3.89 4.73 0.83
N ARG A 366 -3.86 4.83 -0.50
CA ARG A 366 -2.90 5.67 -1.22
C ARG A 366 -3.40 7.11 -1.29
N LEU A 367 -2.51 8.08 -1.15
CA LEU A 367 -2.88 9.48 -1.26
C LEU A 367 -3.03 9.88 -2.73
N THR A 368 -4.24 10.22 -3.15
CA THR A 368 -4.56 10.57 -4.53
C THR A 368 -5.46 11.80 -4.61
N THR A 369 -5.49 12.47 -5.77
CA THR A 369 -6.45 13.57 -6.02
C THR A 369 -7.90 13.09 -6.20
N ASP A 370 -8.12 11.77 -6.26
CA ASP A 370 -9.45 11.16 -6.34
C ASP A 370 -9.92 10.49 -5.05
N GLY A 371 -9.07 10.43 -4.04
CA GLY A 371 -9.40 9.89 -2.75
C GLY A 371 -10.47 10.67 -2.02
N ASP A 372 -10.92 10.11 -0.90
CA ASP A 372 -11.97 10.67 -0.07
C ASP A 372 -11.46 10.83 1.36
N TYR A 373 -11.80 11.98 1.94
CA TYR A 373 -11.47 12.25 3.34
C TYR A 373 -12.40 11.46 4.25
N TYR A 374 -11.82 10.95 5.33
CA TYR A 374 -12.53 10.41 6.47
C TYR A 374 -11.96 11.03 7.74
N ASP A 375 -12.78 11.10 8.79
CA ASP A 375 -12.39 11.76 10.02
C ASP A 375 -11.09 11.18 10.58
N ASN A 376 -10.13 12.06 10.89
CA ASN A 376 -8.78 11.73 11.36
C ASN A 376 -7.91 10.94 10.37
N GLY A 377 -8.27 10.92 9.08
CA GLY A 377 -7.45 10.29 8.04
C GLY A 377 -6.21 11.08 7.65
N PRO A 378 -5.26 10.44 6.93
CA PRO A 378 -4.11 11.11 6.38
C PRO A 378 -4.51 11.99 5.21
N VAL A 379 -3.81 13.11 5.09
CA VAL A 379 -4.02 14.10 4.01
C VAL A 379 -2.65 14.58 3.57
N ALA A 380 -2.47 14.86 2.28
CA ALA A 380 -1.33 15.63 1.82
C ALA A 380 -1.78 16.92 1.14
N LEU A 381 -1.17 18.03 1.54
CA LEU A 381 -1.27 19.32 0.88
C LEU A 381 0.05 19.60 0.18
N VAL A 382 0.00 19.77 -1.13
CA VAL A 382 1.18 20.06 -1.95
C VAL A 382 0.96 21.41 -2.60
N SER A 383 1.82 22.38 -2.29
CA SER A 383 1.59 23.76 -2.69
C SER A 383 2.88 24.49 -3.01
N ARG A 384 2.79 25.54 -3.83
CA ARG A 384 3.88 26.48 -4.02
C ARG A 384 4.25 27.17 -2.72
N ARG A 385 5.50 27.63 -2.63
CA ARG A 385 6.09 28.29 -1.46
C ARG A 385 5.22 29.45 -0.95
N GLU A 386 4.65 30.24 -1.84
CA GLU A 386 3.78 31.39 -1.53
C GLU A 386 2.53 31.03 -0.70
N HIS A 387 1.93 29.86 -0.95
CA HIS A 387 0.77 29.37 -0.20
C HIS A 387 1.18 28.60 1.07
N SER A 388 2.33 27.95 1.03
CA SER A 388 2.81 27.06 2.09
C SER A 388 2.98 27.78 3.44
N ASP A 389 3.42 29.03 3.43
CA ASP A 389 3.65 29.78 4.66
C ASP A 389 2.34 30.05 5.43
N GLN A 390 1.23 30.28 4.71
CA GLN A 390 -0.11 30.45 5.30
C GLN A 390 -0.64 29.13 5.90
N PHE A 391 -0.44 28.01 5.20
CA PHE A 391 -0.79 26.69 5.72
C PHE A 391 -0.01 26.36 6.98
N ILE A 392 1.30 26.61 7.01
CA ILE A 392 2.17 26.37 8.17
C ILE A 392 1.72 27.21 9.37
N ALA A 393 1.45 28.51 9.16
CA ALA A 393 0.97 29.38 10.23
C ALA A 393 -0.35 28.88 10.82
N THR A 394 -1.28 28.46 9.97
CA THR A 394 -2.58 27.91 10.38
C THR A 394 -2.43 26.58 11.11
N CYS A 395 -1.57 25.67 10.62
CA CYS A 395 -1.32 24.39 11.29
C CYS A 395 -0.73 24.59 12.70
N ARG A 396 0.19 25.53 12.88
CA ARG A 396 0.74 25.90 14.20
C ARG A 396 -0.35 26.42 15.13
N HIS A 397 -1.25 27.27 14.63
CA HIS A 397 -2.37 27.79 15.41
C HIS A 397 -3.36 26.70 15.83
N LEU A 398 -3.61 25.72 14.96
CA LEU A 398 -4.51 24.59 15.23
C LEU A 398 -3.86 23.47 16.06
N GLY A 399 -2.54 23.51 16.28
CA GLY A 399 -1.82 22.43 16.96
C GLY A 399 -1.76 21.12 16.18
N VAL A 400 -1.97 21.15 14.87
CA VAL A 400 -1.94 19.95 14.01
C VAL A 400 -0.49 19.58 13.74
N ARG A 401 -0.13 18.30 13.87
CA ARG A 401 1.20 17.78 13.53
C ARG A 401 1.25 17.41 12.04
N TRP A 402 2.36 17.76 11.37
CA TRP A 402 2.62 17.38 9.98
C TRP A 402 4.09 17.00 9.80
N HIS A 403 4.35 16.21 8.77
CA HIS A 403 5.69 16.00 8.24
C HIS A 403 5.88 16.94 7.04
N GLY A 404 6.92 17.79 7.12
CA GLY A 404 7.28 18.71 6.05
C GLY A 404 8.40 18.14 5.21
N ALA A 405 8.17 18.02 3.91
CA ALA A 405 9.20 17.72 2.92
C ALA A 405 9.29 18.90 1.93
N SER A 406 10.49 19.36 1.63
CA SER A 406 10.71 19.95 0.31
C SER A 406 10.33 18.89 -0.72
N ALA A 407 9.48 19.22 -1.70
CA ALA A 407 9.03 18.21 -2.65
C ALA A 407 10.22 17.56 -3.37
N HIS A 408 11.29 18.32 -3.66
CA HIS A 408 12.50 17.85 -4.36
C HIS A 408 13.82 18.40 -3.81
N ASP A 409 13.87 19.65 -3.37
CA ASP A 409 15.10 20.32 -2.89
C ASP A 409 14.75 21.42 -1.87
N GLU A 410 15.64 21.75 -0.92
CA GLU A 410 15.41 22.80 0.09
C GLU A 410 15.09 24.17 -0.55
N ASN A 411 15.45 24.33 -1.83
CA ASN A 411 15.20 25.50 -2.68
C ASN A 411 14.05 25.35 -3.69
N GLY A 412 13.34 24.21 -3.74
CA GLY A 412 12.26 23.96 -4.70
C GLY A 412 11.02 24.85 -4.50
N GLU A 413 10.32 25.16 -5.60
CA GLU A 413 9.11 26.01 -5.55
C GLU A 413 7.93 25.31 -4.86
N TRP A 414 7.82 23.98 -4.97
CA TRP A 414 6.76 23.20 -4.34
C TRP A 414 7.20 22.60 -3.01
N ARG A 415 6.28 22.65 -2.05
CA ARG A 415 6.39 22.04 -0.73
C ARG A 415 5.24 21.10 -0.50
N ALA A 416 5.49 20.04 0.25
CA ALA A 416 4.47 19.08 0.63
C ALA A 416 4.37 19.00 2.16
N MET A 417 3.13 19.05 2.65
CA MET A 417 2.77 18.83 4.03
C MET A 417 1.95 17.54 4.09
N VAL A 418 2.52 16.50 4.70
CA VAL A 418 1.84 15.22 4.90
C VAL A 418 1.36 15.13 6.33
N PHE A 419 0.05 15.06 6.50
CA PHE A 419 -0.64 14.87 7.77
C PHE A 419 -0.94 13.38 7.92
N PRO A 420 -0.36 12.67 8.91
CA PRO A 420 -0.74 11.28 9.17
C PRO A 420 -2.20 11.16 9.65
N SER A 421 -2.70 12.20 10.31
CA SER A 421 -4.06 12.31 10.80
C SER A 421 -4.43 13.78 10.94
N ILE A 422 -5.61 14.16 10.45
CA ILE A 422 -6.17 15.50 10.63
C ILE A 422 -7.68 15.40 10.85
N SER A 423 -8.23 16.13 11.82
CA SER A 423 -9.69 16.21 12.07
C SER A 423 -10.42 16.98 10.97
N ARG A 424 -11.71 16.71 10.75
CA ARG A 424 -12.55 17.40 9.74
C ARG A 424 -12.56 18.91 9.94
N ALA A 425 -12.74 19.35 11.19
CA ALA A 425 -12.75 20.77 11.52
C ALA A 425 -11.43 21.48 11.20
N SER A 426 -10.29 20.81 11.42
CA SER A 426 -8.98 21.36 11.06
C SER A 426 -8.77 21.36 9.55
N LEU A 427 -9.18 20.28 8.87
CA LEU A 427 -9.12 20.19 7.41
C LEU A 427 -9.98 21.29 6.76
N ASP A 428 -11.18 21.55 7.25
CA ASP A 428 -12.06 22.58 6.70
C ASP A 428 -11.45 23.98 6.82
N ARG A 429 -10.75 24.27 7.93
CA ARG A 429 -9.99 25.52 8.09
C ARG A 429 -8.82 25.63 7.12
N LEU A 430 -8.13 24.52 6.81
CA LEU A 430 -7.08 24.51 5.79
C LEU A 430 -7.66 24.63 4.38
N SER A 431 -8.78 23.95 4.09
CA SER A 431 -9.47 24.02 2.81
C SER A 431 -9.93 25.43 2.46
N ALA A 432 -10.23 26.27 3.46
CA ALA A 432 -10.55 27.68 3.26
C ALA A 432 -9.39 28.51 2.68
N LEU A 433 -8.15 28.06 2.84
CA LEU A 433 -6.93 28.71 2.33
C LEU A 433 -6.52 28.22 0.93
N ILE A 434 -7.17 27.16 0.42
CA ILE A 434 -6.86 26.61 -0.91
C ILE A 434 -7.25 27.63 -1.99
N PRO A 435 -6.37 27.92 -2.97
CA PRO A 435 -6.67 28.87 -4.04
C PRO A 435 -7.83 28.40 -4.90
N GLU A 436 -8.58 29.34 -5.49
CA GLU A 436 -9.82 29.06 -6.24
C GLU A 436 -9.69 27.95 -7.28
N GLY A 437 -8.60 27.94 -8.07
CA GLY A 437 -8.36 26.90 -9.09
C GLY A 437 -8.13 25.49 -8.52
N ALA A 438 -7.81 25.36 -7.23
CA ALA A 438 -7.58 24.09 -6.54
C ALA A 438 -8.74 23.70 -5.59
N LYS A 439 -9.71 24.57 -5.33
CA LYS A 439 -10.83 24.29 -4.41
C LYS A 439 -11.65 23.06 -4.79
N GLY A 440 -11.73 22.74 -6.08
CA GLY A 440 -12.40 21.53 -6.56
C GLY A 440 -11.79 20.22 -6.03
N LEU A 441 -10.54 20.24 -5.54
CA LEU A 441 -9.91 19.09 -4.89
C LEU A 441 -10.16 19.02 -3.39
N ALA A 442 -10.65 20.10 -2.77
CA ALA A 442 -10.75 20.27 -1.32
C ALA A 442 -11.88 19.45 -0.65
N ARG A 443 -12.41 18.41 -1.33
CA ARG A 443 -13.61 17.59 -1.00
C ARG A 443 -13.99 17.64 0.48
N SER A 444 -14.89 18.55 0.82
CA SER A 444 -15.25 18.86 2.22
C SER A 444 -16.61 18.29 2.64
N GLY A 445 -17.39 17.82 1.66
CA GLY A 445 -18.68 17.17 1.87
C GLY A 445 -18.53 15.84 2.62
N TRP A 446 -19.53 15.56 3.46
CA TRP A 446 -19.61 14.27 4.16
C TRP A 446 -20.00 13.15 3.19
N ARG A 447 -19.39 11.97 3.35
CA ARG A 447 -19.70 10.74 2.63
C ARG A 447 -19.80 9.57 3.62
N PRO A 448 -20.56 8.50 3.29
CA PRO A 448 -20.58 7.29 4.09
C PRO A 448 -19.17 6.68 4.23
N PRO A 449 -18.82 6.15 5.42
CA PRO A 449 -17.59 5.40 5.60
C PRO A 449 -17.48 4.26 4.59
N ARG A 450 -16.27 4.03 4.09
CA ARG A 450 -15.95 2.90 3.20
C ARG A 450 -14.83 2.07 3.83
N PRO A 451 -14.80 0.74 3.57
CA PRO A 451 -13.66 -0.08 3.93
C PRO A 451 -12.40 0.50 3.28
N ARG A 452 -11.32 0.55 4.05
CA ARG A 452 -10.04 1.07 3.62
C ARG A 452 -8.96 0.09 3.95
N LEU A 453 -8.04 -0.14 3.03
CA LEU A 453 -6.83 -0.89 3.33
C LEU A 453 -5.70 0.04 3.73
N SER A 454 -4.91 -0.42 4.69
CA SER A 454 -3.60 0.12 4.99
C SER A 454 -2.58 -1.02 4.99
N GLY A 455 -1.30 -0.69 4.82
CA GLY A 455 -0.26 -1.70 4.69
C GLY A 455 -0.36 -2.50 3.38
N GLY A 456 0.21 -3.71 3.39
CA GLY A 456 0.34 -4.55 2.20
C GLY A 456 1.35 -4.00 1.16
N ALA A 457 2.02 -4.89 0.44
CA ALA A 457 2.86 -4.54 -0.70
C ALA A 457 2.07 -4.68 -2.00
N TRP A 458 2.24 -3.69 -2.86
CA TRP A 458 1.40 -3.54 -4.04
C TRP A 458 2.24 -3.51 -5.31
N PHE A 459 1.82 -4.27 -6.32
CA PHE A 459 2.33 -4.21 -7.68
C PHE A 459 1.27 -3.57 -8.59
N GLY A 460 1.51 -2.33 -9.05
CA GLY A 460 0.47 -1.54 -9.68
C GLY A 460 -0.71 -1.36 -8.73
N GLN A 461 -1.86 -1.95 -9.07
CA GLN A 461 -3.05 -1.98 -8.22
C GLN A 461 -3.40 -3.37 -7.66
N ALA A 462 -2.60 -4.39 -7.98
CA ALA A 462 -2.75 -5.70 -7.37
C ALA A 462 -1.98 -5.75 -6.02
N LEU A 463 -2.62 -6.33 -5.02
CA LEU A 463 -2.03 -6.63 -3.74
C LEU A 463 -1.21 -7.91 -3.87
N LEU A 464 0.07 -7.88 -3.48
CA LEU A 464 0.81 -9.12 -3.25
C LEU A 464 0.23 -9.74 -1.98
N LEU A 465 -0.51 -10.85 -2.09
CA LEU A 465 -1.13 -11.46 -0.91
C LEU A 465 -0.25 -12.59 -0.37
N SER A 466 0.26 -12.38 0.84
CA SER A 466 1.02 -13.35 1.63
C SER A 466 1.02 -12.90 3.10
N PRO A 467 1.51 -13.71 4.06
CA PRO A 467 1.64 -13.28 5.44
C PRO A 467 2.54 -12.05 5.57
N ALA A 468 3.60 -11.95 4.77
CA ALA A 468 4.47 -10.76 4.76
C ALA A 468 3.77 -9.52 4.20
N SER A 469 2.64 -9.66 3.52
CA SER A 469 1.98 -8.60 2.77
C SER A 469 0.46 -8.58 3.03
N ASN A 470 0.07 -8.97 4.25
CA ASN A 470 -1.31 -8.95 4.71
C ASN A 470 -1.73 -7.50 5.01
N PRO A 471 -2.70 -6.92 4.29
CA PRO A 471 -3.16 -5.57 4.56
C PRO A 471 -4.07 -5.55 5.79
N VAL A 472 -4.11 -4.40 6.46
CA VAL A 472 -5.10 -4.13 7.51
C VAL A 472 -6.30 -3.44 6.89
N VAL A 473 -7.49 -3.95 7.17
CA VAL A 473 -8.77 -3.38 6.81
C VAL A 473 -9.27 -2.51 7.94
N HIS A 474 -9.68 -1.30 7.61
CA HIS A 474 -10.26 -0.35 8.54
C HIS A 474 -11.65 0.04 8.07
N MET A 475 -12.60 0.04 9.01
CA MET A 475 -13.91 0.63 8.81
C MET A 475 -14.49 1.09 10.15
N GLU A 476 -14.99 2.31 10.19
CA GLU A 476 -15.65 2.85 11.39
C GLU A 476 -16.95 2.08 11.65
N ASN A 477 -17.25 1.80 12.93
CA ASN A 477 -18.41 1.02 13.38
C ASN A 477 -18.47 -0.42 12.84
N CYS A 478 -17.33 -0.99 12.44
CA CYS A 478 -17.24 -2.40 12.08
C CYS A 478 -17.36 -3.27 13.33
N GLU A 479 -18.33 -4.18 13.37
CA GLU A 479 -18.53 -5.13 14.48
C GLU A 479 -17.79 -6.44 14.23
N ALA A 480 -17.75 -6.87 12.97
CA ALA A 480 -17.11 -8.09 12.50
C ALA A 480 -16.78 -7.98 11.01
N GLY A 481 -15.96 -8.90 10.50
CA GLY A 481 -15.74 -8.96 9.07
C GLY A 481 -15.31 -10.34 8.61
N ARG A 482 -15.64 -10.65 7.35
CA ARG A 482 -15.36 -11.89 6.65
C ARG A 482 -14.46 -11.63 5.46
N PHE A 483 -13.67 -12.64 5.09
CA PHE A 483 -12.89 -12.61 3.86
C PHE A 483 -13.24 -13.80 2.95
N ALA A 484 -13.06 -13.58 1.64
CA ALA A 484 -13.09 -14.62 0.63
C ALA A 484 -11.91 -14.46 -0.34
N LEU A 485 -11.12 -15.51 -0.49
CA LEU A 485 -10.01 -15.66 -1.42
C LEU A 485 -10.57 -16.26 -2.71
N LEU A 486 -10.44 -15.54 -3.81
CA LEU A 486 -11.11 -15.87 -5.07
C LEU A 486 -10.10 -16.35 -6.11
N GLY A 487 -10.48 -17.38 -6.87
CA GLY A 487 -9.72 -17.90 -8.01
C GLY A 487 -10.00 -17.20 -9.33
N GLU A 488 -9.40 -17.70 -10.42
CA GLU A 488 -9.54 -17.12 -11.77
C GLU A 488 -10.98 -17.06 -12.28
N THR A 489 -11.83 -18.01 -11.87
CA THR A 489 -13.24 -18.06 -12.29
C THR A 489 -14.18 -17.36 -11.32
N GLY A 490 -13.64 -16.71 -10.29
CA GLY A 490 -14.38 -16.07 -9.20
C GLY A 490 -14.89 -17.07 -8.14
N GLU A 491 -14.42 -18.31 -8.19
CA GLU A 491 -14.71 -19.33 -7.20
C GLU A 491 -14.05 -19.01 -5.85
N GLU A 492 -14.75 -19.27 -4.75
CA GLU A 492 -14.21 -19.07 -3.40
C GLU A 492 -13.28 -20.24 -3.04
N ILE A 493 -11.98 -19.99 -3.06
CA ILE A 493 -10.92 -20.96 -2.74
C ILE A 493 -10.76 -21.09 -1.22
N GLY A 494 -10.92 -19.98 -0.50
CA GLY A 494 -10.83 -19.94 0.95
C GLY A 494 -11.72 -18.85 1.51
N VAL A 495 -12.46 -19.15 2.58
CA VAL A 495 -13.34 -18.19 3.26
C VAL A 495 -13.13 -18.29 4.75
N GLY A 496 -13.34 -17.19 5.47
CA GLY A 496 -13.24 -17.17 6.92
C GLY A 496 -13.57 -15.81 7.52
N GLU A 497 -13.42 -15.72 8.82
CA GLU A 497 -13.54 -14.47 9.58
C GLU A 497 -12.22 -13.71 9.59
N LEU A 498 -12.28 -12.39 9.61
CA LEU A 498 -11.14 -11.51 9.86
C LEU A 498 -10.81 -11.53 11.35
N ASP A 499 -9.52 -11.59 11.67
CA ASP A 499 -9.05 -11.37 13.02
C ASP A 499 -9.15 -9.87 13.34
N MET A 500 -9.66 -9.54 14.53
CA MET A 500 -9.82 -8.17 15.00
C MET A 500 -8.91 -7.93 16.21
N THR A 501 -7.97 -6.99 16.08
CA THR A 501 -7.10 -6.55 17.18
C THR A 501 -7.26 -5.05 17.38
N GLY A 502 -8.02 -4.65 18.40
CA GLY A 502 -8.45 -3.25 18.52
C GLY A 502 -9.36 -2.87 17.34
N ASP A 503 -9.00 -1.81 16.61
CA ASP A 503 -9.73 -1.34 15.42
C ASP A 503 -9.13 -1.85 14.10
N GLU A 504 -8.20 -2.81 14.16
CA GLU A 504 -7.50 -3.39 13.01
C GLU A 504 -8.08 -4.75 12.66
N LEU A 505 -8.55 -4.91 11.43
CA LEU A 505 -9.05 -6.19 10.89
C LEU A 505 -8.06 -6.72 9.86
N TYR A 506 -7.71 -8.00 9.90
CA TYR A 506 -6.84 -8.60 8.89
C TYR A 506 -7.15 -10.09 8.71
N ILE A 507 -6.71 -10.65 7.59
CA ILE A 507 -6.91 -12.09 7.34
C ILE A 507 -6.01 -12.87 8.30
N PRO A 508 -6.50 -13.89 9.02
CA PRO A 508 -5.65 -14.71 9.87
C PRO A 508 -4.41 -15.18 9.11
N PRO A 509 -3.17 -14.87 9.55
CA PRO A 509 -1.97 -15.09 8.75
C PRO A 509 -1.74 -16.55 8.33
N ALA A 510 -2.25 -17.51 9.11
CA ALA A 510 -2.23 -18.93 8.78
C ALA A 510 -3.05 -19.27 7.51
N MET A 511 -4.06 -18.47 7.16
CA MET A 511 -4.87 -18.65 5.94
C MET A 511 -4.17 -18.14 4.68
N LEU A 512 -3.05 -17.44 4.83
CA LEU A 512 -2.30 -16.84 3.72
C LEU A 512 -1.05 -17.65 3.33
N THR A 513 -0.85 -18.85 3.88
CA THR A 513 0.38 -19.63 3.63
C THR A 513 0.45 -20.22 2.22
N ASP A 514 -0.68 -20.45 1.56
CA ASP A 514 -0.75 -20.87 0.15
C ASP A 514 -1.69 -19.96 -0.64
N THR A 515 -1.12 -19.06 -1.42
CA THR A 515 -1.89 -18.07 -2.19
C THR A 515 -1.83 -18.30 -3.70
N ARG A 516 -1.13 -19.33 -4.20
CA ARG A 516 -0.74 -19.44 -5.63
C ARG A 516 -1.89 -19.39 -6.64
N ARG A 517 -3.10 -19.76 -6.23
CA ARG A 517 -4.31 -19.80 -7.09
C ARG A 517 -5.24 -18.59 -6.94
N ILE A 518 -4.88 -17.65 -6.06
CA ILE A 518 -5.74 -16.52 -5.70
C ILE A 518 -5.51 -15.36 -6.68
N THR A 519 -6.60 -14.85 -7.26
CA THR A 519 -6.58 -13.71 -8.18
C THR A 519 -7.23 -12.46 -7.60
N ALA A 520 -8.06 -12.60 -6.57
CA ALA A 520 -8.67 -11.50 -5.85
C ALA A 520 -8.96 -11.88 -4.39
N CYS A 521 -9.05 -10.87 -3.54
CA CYS A 521 -9.46 -11.01 -2.15
C CYS A 521 -10.62 -10.07 -1.87
N ARG A 522 -11.66 -10.58 -1.23
CA ARG A 522 -12.89 -9.88 -0.91
C ARG A 522 -13.03 -9.77 0.60
N TYR A 523 -13.30 -8.56 1.10
CA TYR A 523 -13.51 -8.23 2.50
C TYR A 523 -14.94 -7.73 2.71
N VAL A 524 -15.77 -8.51 3.42
CA VAL A 524 -17.15 -8.17 3.80
C VAL A 524 -17.14 -7.71 5.25
N LEU A 525 -17.47 -6.45 5.49
CA LEU A 525 -17.47 -5.83 6.82
C LEU A 525 -18.91 -5.62 7.29
N GLU A 526 -19.20 -6.04 8.51
CA GLU A 526 -20.52 -5.96 9.13
C GLU A 526 -20.62 -4.70 10.00
N LEU A 527 -21.65 -3.88 9.76
CA LEU A 527 -21.88 -2.59 10.42
C LEU A 527 -23.13 -2.61 11.32
N GLY A 528 -23.49 -3.78 11.85
CA GLY A 528 -24.72 -3.98 12.62
C GLY A 528 -25.98 -3.59 11.83
N ALA A 529 -26.72 -2.59 12.30
CA ALA A 529 -27.98 -2.12 11.70
C ALA A 529 -27.80 -1.43 10.32
N ASP A 530 -26.59 -0.97 10.01
CA ASP A 530 -26.28 -0.24 8.77
C ASP A 530 -25.96 -1.17 7.59
N GLY A 531 -25.93 -2.50 7.83
CA GLY A 531 -25.77 -3.54 6.83
C GLY A 531 -24.32 -3.98 6.62
N GLU A 532 -24.01 -4.44 5.41
CA GLU A 532 -22.68 -4.93 5.03
C GLU A 532 -22.02 -3.95 4.05
N SER A 533 -20.72 -3.75 4.22
CA SER A 533 -19.89 -3.08 3.23
C SER A 533 -18.90 -4.06 2.62
N VAL A 534 -18.59 -3.90 1.34
CA VAL A 534 -17.64 -4.80 0.70
C VAL A 534 -16.59 -4.11 -0.12
N LEU A 535 -15.35 -4.56 0.08
CA LEU A 535 -14.19 -4.21 -0.72
C LEU A 535 -13.63 -5.47 -1.37
N GLU A 536 -13.39 -5.42 -2.67
CA GLU A 536 -12.70 -6.48 -3.41
C GLU A 536 -11.43 -5.92 -4.03
N VAL A 537 -10.35 -6.65 -3.90
CA VAL A 537 -9.01 -6.21 -4.28
C VAL A 537 -8.36 -7.27 -5.16
N PRO A 538 -7.85 -6.91 -6.34
CA PRO A 538 -7.11 -7.85 -7.17
C PRO A 538 -5.81 -8.26 -6.46
N VAL A 539 -5.47 -9.53 -6.56
CA VAL A 539 -4.31 -10.14 -5.91
C VAL A 539 -3.34 -10.66 -6.95
N VAL A 540 -2.05 -10.45 -6.69
CA VAL A 540 -0.96 -11.06 -7.43
C VAL A 540 -0.19 -11.99 -6.50
N THR A 541 0.21 -13.14 -7.03
CA THR A 541 0.93 -14.19 -6.29
C THR A 541 2.41 -14.23 -6.66
N GLU A 542 2.73 -13.84 -7.89
CA GLU A 542 4.09 -13.71 -8.41
C GLU A 542 4.26 -12.33 -9.05
N ILE A 543 5.29 -11.59 -8.65
CA ILE A 543 5.64 -10.30 -9.27
C ILE A 543 6.66 -10.51 -10.40
N PRO A 544 6.59 -9.72 -11.48
CA PRO A 544 7.64 -9.74 -12.49
C PRO A 544 8.96 -9.25 -11.91
N ARG A 545 10.06 -9.49 -12.62
CA ARG A 545 11.38 -9.00 -12.22
C ARG A 545 11.38 -7.46 -12.08
N LEU A 546 11.71 -6.98 -10.89
CA LEU A 546 11.83 -5.55 -10.59
C LEU A 546 13.28 -5.13 -10.37
N ASP A 547 13.64 -3.99 -10.94
CA ASP A 547 14.89 -3.30 -10.58
C ASP A 547 14.71 -2.53 -9.26
N TYR A 548 15.67 -2.71 -8.36
CA TYR A 548 15.69 -2.03 -7.07
C TYR A 548 16.24 -0.61 -7.21
N ARG A 549 15.59 0.36 -6.56
CA ARG A 549 16.13 1.70 -6.43
C ARG A 549 17.33 1.68 -5.51
N GLN A 550 18.43 2.19 -6.04
CA GLN A 550 19.66 2.39 -5.30
C GLN A 550 19.68 3.81 -4.72
N ILE A 551 20.41 3.98 -3.63
CA ILE A 551 20.67 5.29 -3.04
C ILE A 551 21.40 6.16 -4.07
N VAL A 552 20.85 7.35 -4.34
CA VAL A 552 21.38 8.28 -5.34
C VAL A 552 22.62 9.02 -4.83
N ASP A 553 22.57 9.59 -3.62
CA ASP A 553 23.70 10.30 -2.99
C ASP A 553 24.35 9.43 -1.92
N ARG A 554 25.14 8.43 -2.32
CA ARG A 554 25.75 7.46 -1.39
C ARG A 554 26.74 8.09 -0.40
N GLY A 555 27.26 9.28 -0.68
CA GLY A 555 28.25 9.97 0.15
C GLY A 555 27.69 10.49 1.48
N VAL A 556 26.40 10.80 1.52
CA VAL A 556 25.71 11.26 2.76
C VAL A 556 25.18 10.12 3.62
N TRP A 557 25.16 8.89 3.10
CA TRP A 557 24.77 7.70 3.84
C TRP A 557 25.97 7.02 4.47
N LEU A 558 25.74 6.50 5.65
CA LEU A 558 26.71 5.94 6.55
C LEU A 558 26.32 4.51 6.88
N SER A 559 27.30 3.62 6.94
CA SER A 559 27.13 2.24 7.36
C SER A 559 28.20 1.84 8.37
N ASP A 560 27.94 0.77 9.11
CA ASP A 560 28.90 0.21 10.06
C ASP A 560 30.21 -0.17 9.36
N GLY A 561 31.26 0.62 9.61
CA GLY A 561 32.61 0.32 9.14
C GLY A 561 33.29 -0.77 9.96
N PRO A 562 34.45 -1.28 9.49
CA PRO A 562 35.22 -2.30 10.18
C PRO A 562 35.72 -1.86 11.56
N ASN A 563 35.77 -0.54 11.82
CA ASN A 563 36.49 0.06 12.94
C ASN A 563 35.57 0.61 14.04
N GLY A 564 34.28 0.30 14.03
CA GLY A 564 33.32 0.94 14.95
C GLY A 564 32.92 2.36 14.58
N SER A 565 33.41 2.88 13.45
CA SER A 565 33.00 4.18 12.90
C SER A 565 32.04 3.99 11.74
N LEU A 566 31.13 4.94 11.60
CA LEU A 566 30.26 5.06 10.44
C LEU A 566 31.07 5.50 9.21
N SER A 567 31.07 4.69 8.15
CA SER A 567 31.75 4.99 6.88
C SER A 567 30.75 5.23 5.76
N GLY A 568 31.14 6.05 4.77
CA GLY A 568 30.35 6.28 3.56
C GLY A 568 30.08 4.98 2.77
N LEU A 569 29.03 4.94 1.96
CA LEU A 569 28.68 3.74 1.20
C LEU A 569 29.62 3.44 0.01
N GLU A 570 30.45 4.39 -0.46
CA GLU A 570 31.21 4.25 -1.72
C GLU A 570 32.70 3.87 -1.59
N LEU A 571 33.36 3.98 -0.43
CA LEU A 571 34.82 3.80 -0.35
C LEU A 571 35.28 3.29 1.02
N VAL A 572 36.05 2.19 1.02
CA VAL A 572 37.24 2.06 1.90
C VAL A 572 38.38 1.36 1.14
N PRO A 573 39.32 2.12 0.55
CA PRO A 573 40.72 1.67 0.46
C PRO A 573 41.39 1.84 1.85
N PRO A 574 42.41 1.04 2.19
CA PRO A 574 43.09 1.12 3.48
C PRO A 574 43.80 2.47 3.67
N LEU A 575 43.76 3.02 4.90
CA LEU A 575 44.52 4.23 5.28
C LEU A 575 46.02 3.91 5.38
N PRO A 576 46.88 4.48 4.52
CA PRO A 576 48.32 4.45 4.73
C PRO A 576 48.69 5.60 5.69
N GLY A 577 49.30 5.28 6.84
CA GLY A 577 49.94 6.28 7.70
C GLY A 577 49.08 6.94 8.78
N SER A 578 48.01 6.31 9.28
CA SER A 578 47.32 6.83 10.47
C SER A 578 48.18 6.65 11.73
N THR A 579 48.99 7.65 12.05
CA THR A 579 49.67 7.77 13.34
C THR A 579 48.67 8.20 14.41
N VAL A 580 48.00 7.22 14.99
CA VAL A 580 47.15 7.42 16.17
C VAL A 580 48.03 7.31 17.42
N ASP A 581 47.87 8.26 18.34
CA ASP A 581 48.60 8.31 19.60
C ASP A 581 48.18 7.14 20.52
N LEU A 582 48.97 6.08 20.51
CA LEU A 582 48.71 4.76 21.11
C LEU A 582 48.65 4.77 22.65
N ALA A 583 49.10 5.84 23.30
CA ALA A 583 49.37 5.85 24.74
C ALA A 583 48.13 5.93 25.64
N ARG A 584 46.92 6.15 25.09
CA ARG A 584 45.68 6.38 25.89
C ARG A 584 44.48 5.51 25.51
N GLN A 585 44.69 4.39 24.80
CA GLN A 585 43.60 3.57 24.26
C GLN A 585 43.58 2.17 24.88
N ARG A 586 42.39 1.71 25.31
CA ARG A 586 42.18 0.34 25.78
C ARG A 586 41.34 -0.42 24.76
N PRO A 587 41.89 -1.42 24.07
CA PRO A 587 41.19 -2.12 23.01
C PRO A 587 40.25 -3.20 23.52
N LEU A 588 39.31 -3.63 22.66
CA LEU A 588 38.54 -4.87 22.85
C LEU A 588 39.39 -6.14 22.77
N THR A 589 40.69 -6.03 22.49
CA THR A 589 41.58 -7.17 22.27
C THR A 589 42.72 -7.16 23.30
N GLY A 590 42.52 -7.95 24.35
CA GLY A 590 43.50 -8.17 25.42
C GLY A 590 42.94 -9.05 26.53
N GLY A 591 43.08 -10.38 26.39
CA GLY A 591 42.72 -11.35 27.45
C GLY A 591 41.24 -11.74 27.55
N TRP A 592 40.38 -11.23 26.67
CA TRP A 592 38.95 -11.56 26.66
C TRP A 592 38.68 -12.86 25.90
N PRO A 593 38.03 -13.88 26.51
CA PRO A 593 37.61 -15.07 25.78
C PRO A 593 36.43 -14.69 24.86
N LEU A 594 36.72 -14.41 23.59
CA LEU A 594 35.72 -14.01 22.58
C LEU A 594 34.62 -15.05 22.43
N LEU A 595 35.01 -16.33 22.35
CA LEU A 595 34.11 -17.47 22.31
C LEU A 595 34.52 -18.44 23.40
N LYS A 596 33.55 -18.93 24.16
CA LYS A 596 33.78 -19.99 25.14
C LYS A 596 33.64 -21.35 24.43
N PRO A 597 34.61 -22.27 24.55
CA PRO A 597 34.44 -23.64 24.08
C PRO A 597 33.26 -24.28 24.82
N THR A 598 32.42 -25.01 24.12
CA THR A 598 31.27 -25.72 24.72
C THR A 598 31.25 -27.17 24.28
N SER A 599 30.85 -28.06 25.20
CA SER A 599 30.68 -29.50 24.95
C SER A 599 29.32 -29.88 24.37
N THR A 600 28.50 -28.90 23.98
CA THR A 600 27.16 -29.09 23.41
C THR A 600 27.22 -29.85 22.08
N THR A 601 26.17 -30.65 21.83
CA THR A 601 26.02 -31.52 20.65
C THR A 601 26.27 -30.79 19.33
N SER A 602 27.04 -31.43 18.45
CA SER A 602 27.31 -30.96 17.09
C SER A 602 26.03 -30.85 16.29
N LEU A 603 25.81 -29.70 15.65
CA LEU A 603 24.81 -29.57 14.60
C LEU A 603 25.29 -30.33 13.36
N THR A 604 24.34 -30.92 12.64
CA THR A 604 24.52 -31.57 11.35
C THR A 604 25.12 -30.56 10.37
N ALA A 605 26.11 -31.01 9.60
CA ALA A 605 26.77 -30.17 8.61
C ALA A 605 25.75 -29.63 7.60
N CYS A 606 25.85 -28.34 7.26
CA CYS A 606 25.04 -27.78 6.19
C CYS A 606 25.26 -28.56 4.89
N ALA A 607 24.16 -28.77 4.16
CA ALA A 607 24.16 -29.44 2.87
C ALA A 607 23.52 -28.52 1.81
N PRO A 608 23.96 -28.60 0.55
CA PRO A 608 23.24 -28.00 -0.55
C PRO A 608 21.91 -28.74 -0.76
N MET A 609 20.80 -28.02 -0.69
CA MET A 609 19.47 -28.54 -1.04
C MET A 609 19.18 -28.21 -2.51
N GLU A 610 18.58 -29.15 -3.24
CA GLU A 610 18.18 -28.95 -4.64
C GLU A 610 17.22 -27.76 -4.80
N GLN A 611 16.44 -27.44 -3.77
CA GLN A 611 15.59 -26.26 -3.74
C GLN A 611 16.44 -24.99 -3.59
N SER A 612 16.49 -24.17 -4.65
CA SER A 612 17.18 -22.88 -4.67
C SER A 612 16.37 -21.77 -3.99
N GLN A 613 15.06 -21.93 -3.84
CA GLN A 613 14.19 -20.97 -3.17
C GLN A 613 14.55 -20.86 -1.67
N PRO A 614 14.47 -19.67 -1.07
CA PRO A 614 14.62 -19.55 0.37
C PRO A 614 13.44 -20.21 1.10
N PRO A 615 13.61 -20.57 2.38
CA PRO A 615 12.49 -21.04 3.18
C PRO A 615 11.32 -20.05 3.14
N GLN A 616 10.10 -20.57 3.10
CA GLN A 616 8.90 -19.82 2.77
C GLN A 616 8.71 -18.45 3.46
N PRO A 617 8.93 -18.27 4.79
CA PRO A 617 8.83 -16.94 5.41
C PRO A 617 9.72 -15.90 4.76
N PHE A 618 10.92 -16.30 4.35
CA PHE A 618 11.87 -15.44 3.66
C PHE A 618 11.51 -15.26 2.17
N GLY A 619 10.87 -16.24 1.55
CA GLY A 619 10.27 -16.09 0.22
C GLY A 619 9.21 -14.98 0.21
N TRP A 620 8.24 -15.03 1.12
CA TRP A 620 7.21 -13.99 1.24
C TRP A 620 7.81 -12.59 1.49
N LEU A 621 8.81 -12.51 2.37
CA LEU A 621 9.50 -11.26 2.67
C LEU A 621 10.30 -10.75 1.47
N THR A 622 10.89 -11.64 0.67
CA THR A 622 11.65 -11.26 -0.53
C THR A 622 10.77 -10.52 -1.53
N GLU A 623 9.62 -11.10 -1.87
CA GLU A 623 8.69 -10.48 -2.83
C GLU A 623 8.12 -9.16 -2.30
N MET A 624 7.76 -9.12 -1.01
CA MET A 624 7.29 -7.91 -0.35
C MET A 624 8.36 -6.81 -0.36
N LEU A 625 9.58 -7.13 0.08
CA LEU A 625 10.70 -6.17 0.12
C LEU A 625 11.11 -5.72 -1.28
N ALA A 626 11.02 -6.60 -2.27
CA ALA A 626 11.27 -6.24 -3.66
C ALA A 626 10.33 -5.13 -4.15
N LEU A 627 9.02 -5.26 -3.91
CA LEU A 627 8.05 -4.22 -4.26
C LEU A 627 8.32 -2.90 -3.54
N ARG A 628 8.73 -2.98 -2.27
CA ARG A 628 9.11 -1.80 -1.51
C ARG A 628 10.33 -1.13 -2.12
N TYR A 629 11.43 -1.85 -2.30
CA TYR A 629 12.68 -1.29 -2.83
C TYR A 629 12.64 -0.97 -4.33
N ALA A 630 11.67 -1.45 -5.09
CA ALA A 630 11.40 -0.97 -6.45
C ALA A 630 10.87 0.48 -6.48
N ARG A 631 10.30 0.95 -5.37
CA ARG A 631 9.74 2.29 -5.23
C ARG A 631 10.60 3.23 -4.41
N ARG A 632 11.37 2.72 -3.44
CA ARG A 632 12.17 3.55 -2.52
C ARG A 632 13.57 2.99 -2.31
N THR A 633 14.46 3.85 -1.86
CA THR A 633 15.86 3.50 -1.58
C THR A 633 16.07 3.00 -0.14
N SER A 634 15.18 3.33 0.79
CA SER A 634 15.27 2.93 2.21
C SER A 634 13.90 2.62 2.84
N LEU A 635 13.88 1.85 3.92
CA LEU A 635 12.69 1.36 4.62
C LEU A 635 12.80 1.63 6.14
N PRO A 636 11.81 2.28 6.78
CA PRO A 636 11.78 2.42 8.23
C PRO A 636 11.66 1.08 8.96
N PHE A 637 12.27 0.97 10.15
CA PHE A 637 12.14 -0.24 10.97
C PHE A 637 10.71 -0.55 11.42
N SER A 638 9.89 0.48 11.67
CA SER A 638 8.50 0.32 12.08
C SER A 638 7.66 -0.38 11.03
N GLU A 639 7.87 -0.04 9.75
CA GLU A 639 7.18 -0.68 8.65
C GLU A 639 7.74 -2.08 8.36
N LEU A 640 9.05 -2.33 8.45
CA LEU A 640 9.53 -3.72 8.40
C LEU A 640 8.88 -4.56 9.50
N ARG A 641 8.78 -4.01 10.72
CA ARG A 641 8.20 -4.71 11.87
C ARG A 641 6.75 -5.15 11.62
N SER A 642 5.89 -4.29 11.07
CA SER A 642 4.50 -4.68 10.81
C SER A 642 4.39 -5.87 9.84
N HIS A 643 5.28 -5.96 8.86
CA HIS A 643 5.37 -7.12 7.97
C HIS A 643 5.91 -8.37 8.67
N LEU A 644 6.91 -8.22 9.54
CA LEU A 644 7.49 -9.34 10.30
C LEU A 644 6.52 -9.93 11.32
N ASP A 645 5.70 -9.09 11.96
CA ASP A 645 4.72 -9.52 12.96
C ASP A 645 3.68 -10.48 12.34
N MET A 646 3.27 -10.23 11.10
CA MET A 646 2.35 -11.11 10.36
C MET A 646 3.01 -12.42 9.90
N VAL A 647 4.27 -12.37 9.44
CA VAL A 647 5.04 -13.59 9.14
C VAL A 647 5.25 -14.43 10.38
N ALA A 648 5.54 -13.79 11.51
CA ALA A 648 5.73 -14.45 12.79
C ALA A 648 4.47 -15.17 13.25
N ALA A 649 3.31 -14.52 13.13
CA ALA A 649 2.02 -15.14 13.42
C ALA A 649 1.74 -16.37 12.53
N ALA A 650 2.11 -16.33 11.25
CA ALA A 650 1.92 -17.47 10.34
C ALA A 650 2.90 -18.65 10.56
N THR A 651 4.11 -18.39 11.07
CA THR A 651 5.20 -19.38 11.16
C THR A 651 5.60 -19.76 12.58
N ASN A 652 5.06 -19.09 13.59
CA ASN A 652 5.48 -19.19 14.99
C ASN A 652 6.97 -18.87 15.22
N ILE A 653 7.60 -18.12 14.30
CA ILE A 653 8.98 -17.63 14.44
C ILE A 653 8.91 -16.18 14.93
N SER A 654 9.59 -15.85 16.03
CA SER A 654 9.49 -14.50 16.61
C SER A 654 9.95 -13.40 15.61
N PRO A 655 9.28 -12.22 15.53
CA PRO A 655 9.60 -11.18 14.54
C PRO A 655 11.06 -10.72 14.59
N TRP A 656 11.63 -10.62 15.80
CA TRP A 656 13.02 -10.21 15.98
C TRP A 656 14.01 -11.24 15.44
N VAL A 657 13.68 -12.53 15.46
CA VAL A 657 14.49 -13.63 14.90
C VAL A 657 14.59 -13.49 13.40
N VAL A 658 13.44 -13.29 12.73
CA VAL A 658 13.38 -13.08 11.28
C VAL A 658 14.15 -11.83 10.88
N ARG A 659 13.97 -10.71 11.60
CA ARG A 659 14.75 -9.47 11.39
C ARG A 659 16.25 -9.72 11.49
N ARG A 660 16.67 -10.43 12.54
CA ARG A 660 18.09 -10.70 12.83
C ARG A 660 18.72 -11.54 11.72
N LEU A 661 17.97 -12.52 11.18
CA LEU A 661 18.39 -13.30 10.02
C LEU A 661 18.46 -12.47 8.74
N LEU A 662 17.50 -11.58 8.45
CA LEU A 662 17.57 -10.71 7.26
C LEU A 662 18.82 -9.80 7.26
N LEU A 663 19.22 -9.30 8.43
CA LEU A 663 20.43 -8.48 8.59
C LEU A 663 21.70 -9.33 8.52
N ALA A 664 21.75 -10.42 9.28
CA ALA A 664 22.95 -11.26 9.36
C ALA A 664 23.15 -12.14 8.11
N GLY A 665 22.08 -12.44 7.38
CA GLY A 665 22.07 -13.04 6.04
C GLY A 665 22.50 -12.06 4.94
N CYS A 666 22.76 -10.80 5.28
CA CYS A 666 23.13 -9.73 4.34
C CYS A 666 22.10 -9.52 3.23
N TRP A 667 20.81 -9.62 3.56
CA TRP A 667 19.72 -9.23 2.64
C TRP A 667 19.35 -7.77 2.84
N LEU A 668 19.36 -7.31 4.10
CA LEU A 668 19.19 -5.92 4.49
C LEU A 668 20.43 -5.40 5.20
N ARG A 669 20.64 -4.09 5.15
CA ARG A 669 21.67 -3.38 5.91
C ARG A 669 21.07 -2.18 6.61
N THR A 670 21.50 -1.93 7.83
CA THR A 670 21.18 -0.71 8.56
C THR A 670 22.11 0.41 8.12
N VAL A 671 21.55 1.57 7.80
CA VAL A 671 22.31 2.77 7.45
C VAL A 671 21.78 3.99 8.16
N GLU A 672 22.66 4.96 8.35
CA GLU A 672 22.35 6.26 8.92
C GLU A 672 22.65 7.36 7.90
N ARG A 673 22.05 8.53 8.05
CA ARG A 673 22.31 9.67 7.17
C ARG A 673 23.08 10.72 7.96
N ARG A 674 24.11 11.34 7.38
CA ARG A 674 24.91 12.40 8.05
C ARG A 674 24.07 13.51 8.68
N THR A 675 22.92 13.81 8.09
CA THR A 675 22.01 14.89 8.51
C THR A 675 20.84 14.41 9.38
N SER A 676 20.75 13.11 9.69
CA SER A 676 19.62 12.55 10.43
C SER A 676 20.00 11.37 11.33
N PRO A 677 19.61 11.40 12.61
CA PRO A 677 20.04 10.41 13.61
C PRO A 677 19.26 9.09 13.57
N PHE A 678 18.23 8.95 12.74
CA PHE A 678 17.43 7.72 12.69
C PHE A 678 17.98 6.73 11.66
N PRO A 679 18.38 5.52 12.09
CA PRO A 679 18.79 4.47 11.16
C PRO A 679 17.60 3.97 10.34
N THR A 680 17.81 3.74 9.05
CA THR A 680 16.86 3.10 8.14
C THR A 680 17.47 1.84 7.55
N LEU A 681 16.63 1.03 6.92
CA LEU A 681 17.03 -0.22 6.28
C LEU A 681 17.15 -0.02 4.78
N ILE A 682 18.25 -0.48 4.20
CA ILE A 682 18.45 -0.51 2.75
C ILE A 682 18.67 -1.94 2.30
N LEU A 683 18.40 -2.20 1.02
CA LEU A 683 18.78 -3.46 0.43
C LEU A 683 20.31 -3.61 0.46
N ALA A 684 20.80 -4.76 0.91
CA ALA A 684 22.22 -5.04 0.86
C ALA A 684 22.64 -5.42 -0.58
N ASP A 685 23.86 -5.05 -0.95
CA ASP A 685 24.43 -5.44 -2.24
C ASP A 685 24.46 -6.98 -2.36
N ARG A 686 24.02 -7.50 -3.51
CA ARG A 686 24.13 -8.94 -3.81
C ARG A 686 25.58 -9.24 -4.16
N MET A 687 26.18 -10.16 -3.43
CA MET A 687 27.62 -10.44 -3.55
C MET A 687 27.84 -11.84 -4.09
N ILE A 688 28.91 -12.03 -4.86
CA ILE A 688 29.36 -13.34 -5.34
C ILE A 688 30.83 -13.58 -5.00
N SER A 689 31.13 -14.78 -4.52
CA SER A 689 32.50 -15.27 -4.32
C SER A 689 32.67 -16.59 -5.02
N CYS A 690 33.78 -16.81 -5.72
CA CYS A 690 34.04 -18.08 -6.42
C CYS A 690 35.34 -18.73 -5.95
N ARG A 691 35.34 -20.06 -5.84
CA ARG A 691 36.50 -20.89 -5.51
C ARG A 691 36.59 -22.08 -6.43
N SER A 692 37.80 -22.52 -6.77
CA SER A 692 38.00 -23.77 -7.50
C SER A 692 37.97 -24.95 -6.53
N LEU A 693 37.15 -25.96 -6.81
CA LEU A 693 37.02 -27.19 -6.03
C LEU A 693 36.94 -28.38 -6.99
N ASN A 694 37.87 -29.33 -6.89
CA ASN A 694 37.90 -30.56 -7.70
C ASN A 694 37.77 -30.31 -9.23
N GLY A 695 38.43 -29.28 -9.75
CA GLY A 695 38.42 -28.93 -11.18
C GLY A 695 37.18 -28.17 -11.66
N ARG A 696 36.18 -27.92 -10.80
CA ARG A 696 35.02 -27.05 -11.09
C ARG A 696 35.11 -25.75 -10.32
N SER A 697 34.40 -24.72 -10.78
CA SER A 697 34.35 -23.42 -10.11
C SER A 697 33.05 -23.33 -9.31
N VAL A 698 33.14 -23.32 -7.98
CA VAL A 698 31.96 -23.21 -7.10
C VAL A 698 31.82 -21.77 -6.65
N ALA A 699 30.71 -21.13 -7.01
CA ALA A 699 30.38 -19.79 -6.51
C ALA A 699 29.31 -19.81 -5.44
N ARG A 700 29.42 -18.87 -4.51
CA ARG A 700 28.42 -18.59 -3.50
C ARG A 700 27.90 -17.19 -3.68
N ILE A 701 26.58 -17.07 -3.72
CA ILE A 701 25.86 -15.82 -3.86
C ILE A 701 25.07 -15.57 -2.58
N SER A 702 25.24 -14.39 -1.99
CA SER A 702 24.43 -13.90 -0.88
C SER A 702 23.62 -12.68 -1.31
N GLY A 703 22.49 -12.48 -0.63
CA GLY A 703 21.54 -11.42 -0.95
C GLY A 703 20.18 -11.97 -1.41
N MET A 704 19.25 -11.04 -1.54
CA MET A 704 17.84 -11.30 -1.86
C MET A 704 17.64 -11.50 -3.37
N PHE A 705 16.88 -12.50 -3.76
CA PHE A 705 16.48 -12.77 -5.15
C PHE A 705 14.98 -13.00 -5.22
N GLN A 706 14.29 -12.22 -6.06
CA GLN A 706 12.89 -12.51 -6.39
C GLN A 706 12.78 -13.88 -7.06
N GLU A 707 11.61 -14.51 -6.97
CA GLU A 707 11.31 -15.78 -7.63
C GLU A 707 11.46 -15.68 -9.15
N ALA A 708 11.06 -14.55 -9.76
CA ALA A 708 11.32 -14.28 -11.18
C ALA A 708 12.82 -14.20 -11.50
N GLU A 709 13.61 -13.48 -10.69
CA GLU A 709 15.06 -13.37 -10.88
C GLU A 709 15.79 -14.70 -10.68
N LEU A 710 15.32 -15.54 -9.75
CA LEU A 710 15.89 -16.85 -9.48
C LEU A 710 15.57 -17.84 -10.62
N ARG A 711 14.35 -17.77 -11.18
CA ARG A 711 14.00 -18.53 -12.39
C ARG A 711 14.85 -18.10 -13.58
N ASP A 712 15.05 -16.81 -13.80
CA ASP A 712 15.95 -16.29 -14.83
C ASP A 712 17.38 -16.83 -14.64
N LEU A 713 17.85 -16.84 -13.40
CA LEU A 713 19.17 -17.36 -13.04
C LEU A 713 19.28 -18.86 -13.35
N GLN A 714 18.28 -19.65 -12.97
CA GLN A 714 18.22 -21.09 -13.26
C GLN A 714 18.20 -21.39 -14.76
N GLN A 715 17.41 -20.64 -15.53
CA GLN A 715 17.33 -20.78 -16.98
C GLN A 715 18.62 -20.37 -17.70
N ALA A 716 19.45 -19.55 -17.06
CA ALA A 716 20.74 -19.15 -17.60
C ALA A 716 21.85 -20.21 -17.42
N LEU A 717 21.65 -21.23 -16.56
CA LEU A 717 22.65 -22.26 -16.30
C LEU A 717 22.75 -23.27 -17.45
N TYR A 718 23.97 -23.72 -17.73
CA TYR A 718 24.19 -24.82 -18.66
C TYR A 718 23.73 -26.16 -18.09
N PRO A 719 23.45 -27.17 -18.92
CA PRO A 719 23.04 -28.50 -18.44
C PRO A 719 24.05 -29.18 -17.51
N THR A 720 25.33 -28.79 -17.59
CA THR A 720 26.42 -29.27 -16.74
C THR A 720 26.49 -28.54 -15.39
N GLU A 721 25.82 -27.40 -15.27
CA GLU A 721 25.84 -26.53 -14.10
C GLU A 721 24.66 -26.83 -13.18
N SER A 722 24.83 -26.58 -11.88
CA SER A 722 23.78 -26.79 -10.91
C SER A 722 23.71 -25.63 -9.92
N ILE A 723 22.52 -25.37 -9.41
CA ILE A 723 22.25 -24.39 -8.38
C ILE A 723 21.52 -25.07 -7.22
N SER A 724 21.95 -24.74 -6.02
CA SER A 724 21.40 -25.25 -4.78
C SER A 724 21.41 -24.15 -3.73
N ARG A 725 20.63 -24.30 -2.67
CA ARG A 725 20.74 -23.41 -1.49
C ARG A 725 21.34 -24.18 -0.33
N ILE A 726 22.32 -23.60 0.32
CA ILE A 726 22.93 -24.21 1.50
C ILE A 726 21.95 -24.11 2.67
N SER A 727 21.59 -25.22 3.32
CA SER A 727 20.67 -25.22 4.46
C SER A 727 21.01 -26.29 5.49
N THR A 728 20.27 -26.31 6.60
CA THR A 728 20.25 -27.37 7.60
C THR A 728 18.84 -27.53 8.18
N ASP A 729 18.49 -28.75 8.60
CA ASP A 729 17.19 -29.06 9.22
C ASP A 729 17.22 -28.91 10.76
N ASP A 730 18.40 -28.69 11.35
CA ASP A 730 18.59 -28.70 12.81
C ASP A 730 18.20 -27.39 13.51
N LEU A 731 17.94 -26.33 12.75
CA LEU A 731 17.69 -24.99 13.28
C LEU A 731 16.28 -24.51 12.94
N GLN A 732 15.72 -23.71 13.84
CA GLN A 732 14.35 -23.21 13.73
C GLN A 732 14.13 -22.36 12.47
N ALA A 733 15.14 -21.59 12.05
CA ALA A 733 15.11 -20.77 10.86
C ALA A 733 16.54 -20.57 10.32
N VAL A 734 16.69 -20.66 8.99
CA VAL A 734 18.00 -20.61 8.29
C VAL A 734 17.92 -19.71 7.06
N ILE A 735 18.95 -18.91 6.83
CA ILE A 735 19.23 -18.24 5.55
C ILE A 735 20.55 -18.77 5.00
N GLY A 736 20.48 -19.35 3.81
CA GLY A 736 21.62 -19.90 3.08
C GLY A 736 22.05 -19.06 1.88
N CYS A 737 23.33 -19.12 1.53
CA CYS A 737 23.81 -18.73 0.22
C CYS A 737 23.26 -19.66 -0.86
N LEU A 738 23.09 -19.11 -2.06
CA LEU A 738 22.99 -19.93 -3.27
C LEU A 738 24.40 -20.44 -3.61
N GLU A 739 24.53 -21.74 -3.83
CA GLU A 739 25.77 -22.36 -4.31
C GLU A 739 25.56 -22.83 -5.75
N ILE A 740 26.39 -22.34 -6.65
CA ILE A 740 26.36 -22.65 -8.08
C ILE A 740 27.67 -23.33 -8.47
N SER A 741 27.58 -24.49 -9.11
CA SER A 741 28.72 -25.17 -9.70
C SER A 741 28.84 -24.76 -11.17
N PHE A 742 29.94 -24.11 -11.52
CA PHE A 742 30.29 -23.67 -12.86
C PHE A 742 31.40 -24.51 -13.48
N ASP A 743 31.40 -24.52 -14.81
CA ASP A 743 32.47 -25.14 -15.59
C ASP A 743 33.76 -24.31 -15.60
N SER A 744 33.67 -22.98 -15.45
CA SER A 744 34.84 -22.09 -15.40
C SER A 744 34.62 -20.82 -14.56
N MET A 745 35.72 -20.16 -14.18
CA MET A 745 35.69 -18.86 -13.48
C MET A 745 35.14 -17.72 -14.36
N ASP A 746 35.39 -17.76 -15.66
CA ASP A 746 34.88 -16.77 -16.60
C ASP A 746 33.35 -16.86 -16.72
N ARG A 747 32.81 -18.09 -16.67
CA ARG A 747 31.38 -18.31 -16.65
C ARG A 747 30.70 -17.73 -15.42
N ALA A 748 31.34 -17.85 -14.25
CA ALA A 748 30.87 -17.20 -13.03
C ALA A 748 30.86 -15.67 -13.13
N ARG A 749 31.87 -15.07 -13.80
CA ARG A 749 31.94 -13.61 -14.03
C ARG A 749 30.87 -13.11 -15.00
N GLU A 750 30.62 -13.86 -16.06
CA GLU A 750 29.55 -13.55 -17.01
C GLU A 750 28.19 -13.49 -16.30
N LEU A 751 27.89 -14.51 -15.48
CA LEU A 751 26.66 -14.57 -14.71
C LEU A 751 26.58 -13.45 -13.65
N ALA A 752 27.70 -13.14 -12.99
CA ALA A 752 27.78 -12.02 -12.06
C ALA A 752 27.40 -10.69 -12.72
N ASN A 753 27.93 -10.43 -13.93
CA ASN A 753 27.61 -9.23 -14.70
C ASN A 753 26.13 -9.20 -15.13
N ARG A 754 25.58 -10.33 -15.60
CA ARG A 754 24.17 -10.44 -16.03
C ARG A 754 23.17 -10.11 -14.91
N HIS A 755 23.51 -10.45 -13.66
CA HIS A 755 22.63 -10.25 -12.50
C HIS A 755 23.06 -9.11 -11.57
N ASN A 756 23.99 -8.24 -12.01
CA ASN A 756 24.51 -7.11 -11.23
C ASN A 756 25.03 -7.55 -9.84
N LEU A 757 25.78 -8.66 -9.79
CA LEU A 757 26.37 -9.18 -8.56
C LEU A 757 27.73 -8.54 -8.34
N THR A 758 27.95 -8.04 -7.13
CA THR A 758 29.22 -7.46 -6.73
C THR A 758 30.21 -8.58 -6.44
N TRP A 759 31.31 -8.60 -7.19
CA TRP A 759 32.35 -9.60 -7.01
C TRP A 759 33.16 -9.33 -5.74
N ILE A 760 33.38 -10.36 -4.92
CA ILE A 760 34.30 -10.27 -3.78
C ILE A 760 35.72 -10.54 -4.31
N GLU A 761 36.51 -9.49 -4.49
CA GLU A 761 37.92 -9.62 -4.88
C GLU A 761 38.74 -10.32 -3.79
N GLN A 762 39.54 -11.32 -4.18
CA GLN A 762 40.38 -12.14 -3.29
C GLN A 762 41.47 -11.35 -2.53
N GLU A 763 41.63 -10.04 -2.76
CA GLU A 763 42.69 -9.19 -2.19
C GLU A 763 42.20 -7.90 -1.51
N THR A 764 40.96 -7.85 -1.04
CA THR A 764 40.63 -6.89 0.03
C THR A 764 40.89 -7.57 1.38
N PRO A 765 41.45 -6.88 2.39
CA PRO A 765 41.83 -7.50 3.66
C PRO A 765 40.58 -7.81 4.52
N TRP A 766 39.82 -8.84 4.13
CA TRP A 766 38.64 -9.31 4.84
C TRP A 766 38.99 -10.44 5.78
N ASN A 767 39.91 -10.17 6.70
CA ASN A 767 40.03 -11.01 7.88
C ASN A 767 39.49 -10.23 9.08
N PRO A 768 38.16 -10.27 9.36
CA PRO A 768 37.61 -9.69 10.59
C PRO A 768 38.27 -10.29 11.85
N MET A 769 38.98 -11.42 11.67
CA MET A 769 39.67 -12.17 12.71
C MET A 769 41.20 -12.00 12.68
N ALA A 770 41.79 -11.17 11.80
CA ALA A 770 43.21 -10.79 11.85
C ALA A 770 43.41 -9.74 12.96
N GLY A 771 43.30 -10.14 14.22
CA GLY A 771 43.26 -9.21 15.36
C GLY A 771 42.06 -9.43 16.28
N MET A 772 40.98 -9.97 15.70
CA MET A 772 39.81 -10.65 16.27
C MET A 772 38.59 -9.86 16.76
N LEU A 773 38.55 -8.54 16.57
CA LEU A 773 37.32 -7.78 16.25
C LEU A 773 37.68 -6.29 16.12
N LEU A 774 38.83 -5.83 16.63
CA LEU A 774 39.47 -4.55 16.26
C LEU A 774 41.00 -4.62 16.45
N PRO A 775 41.80 -3.82 15.71
CA PRO A 775 43.11 -3.36 16.15
C PRO A 775 43.04 -2.62 17.49
N THR A 776 44.21 -2.45 18.13
CA THR A 776 44.40 -1.85 19.45
C THR A 776 43.90 -0.40 19.60
N SER A 777 43.43 0.25 18.52
CA SER A 777 43.35 1.71 18.40
C SER A 777 42.00 2.34 18.03
N GLU A 778 40.92 1.55 17.87
CA GLU A 778 39.76 1.99 17.07
C GLU A 778 38.46 2.29 17.83
N ILE A 779 38.17 1.61 18.95
CA ILE A 779 37.12 2.04 19.90
C ILE A 779 37.78 2.78 21.07
N ARG A 780 37.27 3.98 21.37
CA ARG A 780 37.86 4.87 22.37
C ARG A 780 37.22 4.63 23.73
N CYS A 781 37.97 4.04 24.65
CA CYS A 781 37.65 4.11 26.07
C CYS A 781 37.93 5.54 26.56
N ARG A 782 36.89 6.23 27.01
CA ARG A 782 36.96 7.57 27.62
C ARG A 782 36.73 7.43 29.12
N GLN A 783 37.48 8.18 29.93
CA GLN A 783 37.31 8.12 31.38
C GLN A 783 35.98 8.74 31.85
N VAL A 784 35.42 9.70 31.10
CA VAL A 784 34.20 10.42 31.48
C VAL A 784 33.28 10.58 30.27
N MET A 785 31.98 10.35 30.47
CA MET A 785 30.92 10.65 29.51
C MET A 785 30.72 12.17 29.40
N GLN A 786 30.28 12.69 28.23
CA GLN A 786 30.03 14.13 28.11
C GLN A 786 28.90 14.56 29.07
N PRO A 787 29.05 15.68 29.79
CA PRO A 787 28.04 16.16 30.73
C PRO A 787 26.78 16.63 30.01
N ASN A 788 25.61 16.50 30.66
CA ASN A 788 24.30 16.99 30.20
C ASN A 788 23.78 16.36 28.88
N LEU A 789 24.20 15.14 28.56
CA LEU A 789 23.59 14.37 27.47
C LEU A 789 22.21 13.85 27.88
N LEU A 790 21.24 13.99 26.98
CA LEU A 790 19.94 13.31 27.10
C LEU A 790 20.09 11.91 26.51
N LEU A 791 20.00 10.88 27.35
CA LEU A 791 20.36 9.50 27.02
C LEU A 791 19.18 8.56 27.21
N GLU A 792 18.95 7.71 26.22
CA GLU A 792 18.10 6.52 26.33
C GLU A 792 18.95 5.36 26.87
N GLU A 793 18.50 4.69 27.93
CA GLU A 793 19.18 3.52 28.50
C GLU A 793 18.53 2.24 27.98
N TRP A 794 19.33 1.24 27.61
CA TRP A 794 18.83 -0.05 27.16
C TRP A 794 18.42 -0.94 28.34
N ASP A 795 17.14 -1.34 28.40
CA ASP A 795 16.67 -2.38 29.31
C ASP A 795 16.84 -3.76 28.67
N SER A 796 17.81 -4.54 29.15
CA SER A 796 18.07 -5.89 28.64
C SER A 796 16.93 -6.88 28.89
N LYS A 797 16.12 -6.70 29.94
CA LYS A 797 14.99 -7.59 30.25
C LYS A 797 13.81 -7.30 29.36
N ALA A 798 13.45 -6.02 29.25
CA ALA A 798 12.30 -5.58 28.44
C ALA A 798 12.64 -5.46 26.94
N ARG A 799 13.94 -5.53 26.58
CA ARG A 799 14.46 -5.41 25.21
C ARG A 799 13.99 -4.12 24.53
N LEU A 800 14.02 -3.01 25.26
CA LEU A 800 13.60 -1.70 24.78
C LEU A 800 14.48 -0.58 25.31
N TRP A 801 14.49 0.54 24.60
CA TRP A 801 15.11 1.78 25.05
C TRP A 801 14.15 2.50 26.00
N LEU A 802 14.65 2.87 27.18
CA LEU A 802 13.91 3.64 28.17
C LEU A 802 13.81 5.12 27.78
N GLU A 803 12.90 5.83 28.42
CA GLU A 803 12.71 7.27 28.19
C GLU A 803 14.00 8.04 28.46
N ALA A 804 14.29 9.00 27.57
CA ALA A 804 15.56 9.69 27.57
C ALA A 804 15.69 10.61 28.79
N ARG A 805 16.82 10.51 29.50
CA ARG A 805 17.09 11.27 30.74
C ARG A 805 18.55 11.69 30.82
N VAL A 806 18.82 12.72 31.63
CA VAL A 806 20.19 13.05 32.01
C VAL A 806 20.62 12.08 33.11
N VAL A 807 21.67 11.31 32.84
CA VAL A 807 22.19 10.33 33.79
C VAL A 807 23.04 11.06 34.85
N THR A 808 22.52 11.14 36.07
CA THR A 808 23.16 11.81 37.21
C THR A 808 23.83 10.85 38.19
N GLU A 809 23.43 9.58 38.18
CA GLU A 809 23.98 8.50 39.02
C GLU A 809 25.05 7.72 38.24
N GLU A 810 25.99 7.07 38.95
CA GLU A 810 27.02 6.27 38.29
C GLU A 810 26.40 4.97 37.71
N PRO A 811 26.48 4.74 36.38
CA PRO A 811 25.91 3.55 35.76
C PRO A 811 26.61 2.25 36.18
N VAL A 812 25.86 1.15 36.16
CA VAL A 812 26.43 -0.19 36.34
C VAL A 812 27.29 -0.60 35.13
N PRO A 813 28.41 -1.35 35.34
CA PRO A 813 29.18 -1.92 34.25
C PRO A 813 28.31 -2.72 33.27
N GLY A 814 28.54 -2.50 31.97
CA GLY A 814 27.76 -3.08 30.88
C GLY A 814 26.52 -2.26 30.49
N ALA A 815 26.12 -1.24 31.24
CA ALA A 815 25.01 -0.36 30.84
C ALA A 815 25.26 0.27 29.47
N LEU A 816 24.27 0.17 28.58
CA LEU A 816 24.32 0.67 27.21
C LEU A 816 23.37 1.87 27.09
N PHE A 817 23.93 2.98 26.64
CA PHE A 817 23.22 4.23 26.45
C PHE A 817 23.28 4.67 24.99
N LYS A 818 22.22 5.36 24.56
CA LYS A 818 22.12 6.01 23.26
C LYS A 818 21.80 7.48 23.45
N ALA A 819 22.61 8.35 22.87
CA ALA A 819 22.40 9.79 22.93
C ALA A 819 21.33 10.26 21.95
N GLN A 820 20.50 11.23 22.37
CA GLN A 820 19.56 11.90 21.47
C GLN A 820 20.22 13.05 20.70
N GLY A 821 19.90 13.15 19.41
CA GLY A 821 20.39 14.20 18.51
C GLY A 821 21.60 13.80 17.65
N ASN A 822 22.02 14.70 16.76
CA ASN A 822 23.11 14.42 15.81
C ASN A 822 24.46 14.77 16.45
N GLN A 823 25.09 13.81 17.13
CA GLN A 823 26.37 14.00 17.83
C GLN A 823 27.33 12.83 17.55
N ARG A 824 28.65 13.09 17.58
CA ARG A 824 29.65 12.03 17.52
C ARG A 824 29.64 11.22 18.81
N ASN A 825 29.81 9.91 18.67
CA ASN A 825 29.64 8.86 19.66
C ASN A 825 28.19 8.71 20.10
N THR A 826 27.32 8.27 19.19
CA THR A 826 25.90 8.00 19.46
C THR A 826 25.69 7.02 20.61
N PHE A 827 26.55 6.00 20.73
CA PHE A 827 26.42 4.94 21.74
C PHE A 827 27.54 5.00 22.78
N TRP A 828 27.15 4.84 24.04
CA TRP A 828 28.04 4.83 25.20
C TRP A 828 27.83 3.55 26.00
N ILE A 829 28.91 2.86 26.37
CA ILE A 829 28.87 1.60 27.11
C ILE A 829 29.73 1.76 28.36
N LYS A 830 29.13 1.64 29.55
CA LYS A 830 29.88 1.69 30.81
C LYS A 830 30.77 0.44 30.92
N SER A 831 32.06 0.65 31.19
CA SER A 831 33.02 -0.39 31.56
C SER A 831 33.52 -0.15 32.99
N LYS A 832 34.28 -1.10 33.55
CA LYS A 832 34.85 -0.98 34.90
C LYS A 832 35.72 0.27 35.09
N ASP A 833 36.45 0.66 34.05
CA ASP A 833 37.47 1.73 34.10
C ASP A 833 37.07 3.02 33.34
N GLY A 834 35.80 3.15 32.91
CA GLY A 834 35.32 4.30 32.14
C GLY A 834 34.15 3.97 31.23
N PHE A 835 34.09 4.59 30.04
CA PHE A 835 33.07 4.39 29.03
C PHE A 835 33.67 4.10 27.66
N PHE A 836 33.17 3.08 26.96
CA PHE A 836 33.38 2.96 25.52
C PHE A 836 32.39 3.84 24.77
N ALA A 837 32.85 4.39 23.66
CA ALA A 837 32.11 5.33 22.84
C ALA A 837 32.23 4.93 21.36
N THR A 838 31.11 4.81 20.65
CA THR A 838 31.06 4.41 19.22
C THR A 838 29.85 5.04 18.52
N ASP A 839 29.97 5.25 17.21
CA ASP A 839 28.85 5.66 16.36
C ASP A 839 28.11 4.46 15.76
N SER A 840 28.64 3.25 15.91
CA SER A 840 28.04 2.06 15.33
C SER A 840 27.22 1.28 16.35
N SER A 841 25.96 1.05 16.01
CA SER A 841 25.05 0.22 16.80
C SER A 841 25.52 -1.23 16.91
N SER A 842 25.95 -1.85 15.80
CA SER A 842 26.42 -3.25 15.80
C SER A 842 27.64 -3.46 16.67
N TRP A 843 28.56 -2.49 16.68
CA TRP A 843 29.72 -2.54 17.55
C TRP A 843 29.35 -2.30 19.02
N ALA A 844 28.44 -1.36 19.31
CA ALA A 844 27.95 -1.15 20.67
C ALA A 844 27.35 -2.43 21.29
N TRP A 845 26.59 -3.21 20.52
CA TRP A 845 26.04 -4.50 20.96
C TRP A 845 27.11 -5.52 21.34
N LEU A 846 28.21 -5.59 20.57
CA LEU A 846 29.34 -6.47 20.88
C LEU A 846 30.01 -6.05 22.20
N VAL A 847 30.32 -4.76 22.37
CA VAL A 847 30.96 -4.27 23.60
C VAL A 847 30.06 -4.48 24.82
N HIS A 848 28.77 -4.12 24.71
CA HIS A 848 27.76 -4.32 25.74
C HIS A 848 27.69 -5.80 26.18
N THR A 849 27.60 -6.71 25.22
CA THR A 849 27.52 -8.16 25.51
C THR A 849 28.80 -8.65 26.18
N GLN A 850 29.96 -8.21 25.70
CA GLN A 850 31.25 -8.60 26.26
C GLN A 850 31.43 -8.12 27.71
N GLU A 851 31.00 -6.90 28.04
CA GLU A 851 31.07 -6.36 29.40
C GLU A 851 30.16 -7.09 30.38
N ILE A 852 29.01 -7.60 29.91
CA ILE A 852 28.05 -8.30 30.77
C ILE A 852 28.36 -9.81 30.89
N GLU A 853 28.66 -10.48 29.77
CA GLU A 853 28.76 -11.95 29.73
C GLU A 853 30.22 -12.45 29.76
N GLY A 854 31.18 -11.55 29.55
CA GLY A 854 32.61 -11.88 29.46
C GLY A 854 33.00 -12.63 28.18
N SER A 855 32.05 -12.92 27.29
CA SER A 855 32.24 -13.56 25.99
C SER A 855 31.16 -13.09 25.02
N LEU A 856 31.42 -13.14 23.71
CA LEU A 856 30.45 -12.79 22.67
C LEU A 856 29.60 -13.98 22.21
N GLY A 857 29.97 -15.19 22.60
CA GLY A 857 29.29 -16.42 22.21
C GLY A 857 30.06 -17.67 22.58
N SER A 858 29.72 -18.78 21.91
CA SER A 858 30.33 -20.09 22.09
C SER A 858 30.87 -20.67 20.79
N LEU A 859 31.97 -21.41 20.91
CA LEU A 859 32.53 -22.24 19.86
C LEU A 859 32.05 -23.68 20.07
N LEU A 860 31.30 -24.21 19.09
CA LEU A 860 30.76 -25.57 19.12
C LEU A 860 31.84 -26.60 18.75
N ALA A 861 31.61 -27.87 19.13
CA ALA A 861 32.59 -28.94 18.97
C ALA A 861 33.00 -29.22 17.51
N ASN A 862 32.12 -28.93 16.55
CA ASN A 862 32.36 -29.05 15.11
C ASN A 862 33.02 -27.80 14.49
N GLY A 863 33.27 -26.75 15.28
CA GLY A 863 33.85 -25.49 14.84
C GLY A 863 32.86 -24.41 14.41
N ASP A 864 31.56 -24.68 14.54
CA ASP A 864 30.50 -23.69 14.35
C ASP A 864 30.54 -22.64 15.46
N VAL A 865 30.01 -21.45 15.17
CA VAL A 865 30.02 -20.32 16.11
C VAL A 865 28.59 -19.91 16.42
N ALA A 866 28.22 -19.94 17.69
CA ALA A 866 26.95 -19.45 18.19
C ALA A 866 27.17 -18.13 18.95
N TRP A 867 26.70 -17.02 18.38
CA TRP A 867 26.75 -15.69 18.99
C TRP A 867 25.62 -15.53 20.00
N SER A 868 25.92 -14.84 21.10
CA SER A 868 24.96 -14.56 22.18
C SER A 868 23.65 -13.97 21.65
N GLU A 869 22.53 -14.34 22.29
CA GLU A 869 21.22 -13.78 21.97
C GLU A 869 21.11 -12.27 22.28
N ARG A 870 22.00 -11.73 23.13
CA ARG A 870 22.05 -10.30 23.47
C ARG A 870 22.60 -9.42 22.34
N ILE A 871 23.28 -10.01 21.36
CA ILE A 871 23.86 -9.28 20.22
C ILE A 871 22.77 -9.04 19.18
N MET A 872 22.13 -7.87 19.22
CA MET A 872 20.98 -7.57 18.35
C MET A 872 21.36 -7.38 16.88
N SER A 873 22.57 -6.90 16.58
CA SER A 873 23.11 -6.79 15.22
C SER A 873 24.60 -7.06 15.18
N LEU A 874 25.07 -7.62 14.06
CA LEU A 874 26.49 -7.86 13.78
C LEU A 874 26.94 -6.96 12.62
N PRO A 875 28.21 -6.52 12.61
CA PRO A 875 28.76 -5.79 11.48
C PRO A 875 28.59 -6.57 10.18
N SER A 876 28.11 -5.91 9.12
CA SER A 876 27.85 -6.56 7.83
C SER A 876 29.09 -7.24 7.24
N THR A 877 30.28 -6.70 7.53
CA THR A 877 31.56 -7.27 7.10
C THR A 877 31.83 -8.65 7.68
N LEU A 878 31.52 -8.83 8.97
CA LEU A 878 31.64 -10.11 9.68
C LEU A 878 30.66 -11.13 9.12
N CYS A 879 29.39 -10.74 8.93
CA CYS A 879 28.35 -11.59 8.37
C CYS A 879 28.70 -12.09 6.96
N ARG A 880 29.14 -11.18 6.07
CA ARG A 880 29.58 -11.50 4.71
C ARG A 880 30.71 -12.52 4.69
N TRP A 881 31.70 -12.34 5.56
CA TRP A 881 32.82 -13.27 5.67
C TRP A 881 32.34 -14.69 5.96
N TRP A 882 31.46 -14.85 6.95
CA TRP A 882 30.92 -16.15 7.32
C TRP A 882 30.07 -16.80 6.22
N LEU A 883 29.26 -16.01 5.52
CA LEU A 883 28.40 -16.50 4.43
C LEU A 883 29.21 -16.92 3.19
N HIS A 884 30.28 -16.21 2.84
CA HIS A 884 31.04 -16.51 1.64
C HIS A 884 32.18 -17.50 1.89
N LEU A 885 32.93 -17.32 2.97
CA LEU A 885 34.15 -18.07 3.28
C LEU A 885 33.96 -19.15 4.36
N GLY A 886 32.91 -19.07 5.17
CA GLY A 886 32.51 -20.09 6.16
C GLY A 886 31.68 -21.22 5.55
N GLY A 887 30.71 -21.78 6.28
CA GLY A 887 29.85 -22.86 5.78
C GLY A 887 28.68 -22.39 4.91
N GLY A 888 28.44 -21.08 4.79
CA GLY A 888 27.50 -20.51 3.81
C GLY A 888 26.03 -20.51 4.21
N CYS A 889 25.77 -20.71 5.49
CA CYS A 889 24.45 -20.76 6.09
C CYS A 889 24.51 -20.10 7.47
N ILE A 890 23.46 -19.35 7.80
CA ILE A 890 23.25 -18.79 9.13
C ILE A 890 21.86 -19.16 9.62
N GLY A 891 21.74 -19.54 10.88
CA GLY A 891 20.45 -19.84 11.48
C GLY A 891 20.33 -19.34 12.91
N ILE A 892 19.18 -19.62 13.51
CA ILE A 892 18.91 -19.26 14.91
C ILE A 892 18.73 -20.53 15.73
N GLY A 893 19.51 -20.64 16.80
CA GLY A 893 19.41 -21.75 17.75
C GLY A 893 18.24 -21.61 18.73
N PRO A 894 17.95 -22.65 19.55
CA PRO A 894 16.78 -22.72 20.43
C PRO A 894 16.67 -21.59 21.47
N GLN A 895 17.79 -20.96 21.82
CA GLN A 895 17.87 -19.83 22.77
C GLN A 895 17.99 -18.48 22.05
N GLY A 896 17.67 -18.43 20.76
CA GLY A 896 17.76 -17.19 19.98
C GLY A 896 19.18 -16.80 19.54
N ALA A 897 20.20 -17.58 19.87
CA ALA A 897 21.59 -17.37 19.44
C ALA A 897 21.73 -17.43 17.90
N LEU A 898 22.54 -16.53 17.32
CA LEU A 898 22.86 -16.59 15.89
C LEU A 898 23.95 -17.63 15.67
N VAL A 899 23.66 -18.67 14.90
CA VAL A 899 24.60 -19.75 14.63
C VAL A 899 25.10 -19.66 13.21
N PHE A 900 26.41 -19.45 13.05
CA PHE A 900 27.10 -19.62 11.78
C PHE A 900 27.66 -21.03 11.71
N LEU A 901 27.21 -21.75 10.69
CA LEU A 901 27.58 -23.15 10.48
C LEU A 901 28.76 -23.18 9.51
N GLY A 902 29.79 -23.96 9.84
CA GLY A 902 31.10 -24.02 9.19
C GLY A 902 31.26 -25.14 8.15
N GLY A 903 30.32 -26.09 8.10
CA GLY A 903 30.20 -27.07 7.00
C GLY A 903 31.34 -28.10 6.87
N GLY A 904 32.09 -28.42 7.92
CA GLY A 904 33.17 -29.43 7.83
C GLY A 904 33.60 -30.07 9.15
N THR A 905 34.22 -31.25 9.06
CA THR A 905 34.67 -32.10 10.20
C THR A 905 35.88 -31.58 10.98
N ARG A 906 36.44 -30.41 10.61
CA ARG A 906 37.55 -29.77 11.34
C ARG A 906 37.29 -28.28 11.50
N SER A 907 37.25 -27.83 12.74
CA SER A 907 37.04 -26.43 13.11
C SER A 907 38.14 -25.55 12.51
N ILE A 908 37.76 -24.51 11.77
CA ILE A 908 38.69 -23.45 11.36
C ILE A 908 39.31 -22.70 12.57
N TRP A 909 38.80 -22.94 13.78
CA TRP A 909 39.19 -22.33 15.06
C TRP A 909 39.89 -23.28 16.04
N GLU A 910 40.05 -24.57 15.72
CA GLU A 910 40.65 -25.60 16.60
C GLU A 910 42.06 -25.21 17.12
N GLY A 911 42.78 -24.35 16.39
CA GLY A 911 44.10 -23.83 16.78
C GLY A 911 44.10 -22.46 17.49
N VAL A 912 42.97 -21.79 17.62
CA VAL A 912 42.86 -20.46 18.28
C VAL A 912 42.39 -20.58 19.73
N ALA A 913 41.62 -21.61 20.04
CA ALA A 913 41.10 -21.85 21.39
C ALA A 913 42.13 -22.46 22.37
N SER A 914 43.27 -22.95 21.87
CA SER A 914 44.22 -23.76 22.65
C SER A 914 45.46 -23.03 23.17
N SER A 915 45.65 -21.73 22.89
CA SER A 915 46.78 -20.98 23.45
C SER A 915 46.43 -20.34 24.80
N THR A 916 47.03 -20.89 25.85
CA THR A 916 46.93 -20.39 27.23
C THR A 916 47.53 -18.98 27.38
N PRO A 917 47.15 -18.22 28.43
CA PRO A 917 47.48 -16.79 28.57
C PRO A 917 48.98 -16.46 28.74
N ASP A 918 49.84 -17.46 28.92
CA ASP A 918 51.19 -17.30 29.44
C ASP A 918 52.23 -16.79 28.43
N HIS A 919 51.85 -16.50 27.18
CA HIS A 919 52.78 -15.92 26.20
C HIS A 919 52.76 -14.39 26.19
N PRO A 920 53.87 -13.73 26.59
CA PRO A 920 53.99 -12.29 26.62
C PRO A 920 54.46 -11.83 25.24
N THR A 921 53.51 -11.40 24.39
CA THR A 921 53.62 -10.28 23.43
C THR A 921 52.50 -10.38 22.39
N ALA A 922 51.77 -9.28 22.18
CA ALA A 922 50.73 -9.17 21.16
C ALA A 922 51.24 -9.55 19.75
N THR A 923 52.54 -9.35 19.49
CA THR A 923 53.24 -9.70 18.25
C THR A 923 53.25 -11.20 17.95
N ALA A 924 53.43 -12.06 18.96
CA ALA A 924 53.43 -13.52 18.78
C ALA A 924 52.05 -14.04 18.38
N ARG A 925 50.97 -13.51 18.99
CA ARG A 925 49.59 -13.84 18.61
C ARG A 925 49.24 -13.37 17.20
N CYS A 926 49.73 -12.20 16.79
CA CYS A 926 49.57 -11.70 15.43
C CYS A 926 50.28 -12.59 14.40
N LEU A 927 51.45 -13.14 14.74
CA LEU A 927 52.19 -14.09 13.90
C LEU A 927 51.48 -15.44 13.80
N GLU A 928 50.94 -15.99 14.88
CA GLU A 928 50.13 -17.22 14.85
C GLU A 928 48.82 -17.04 14.06
N ARG A 929 48.14 -15.91 14.22
CA ARG A 929 46.95 -15.53 13.45
C ARG A 929 47.26 -15.36 11.96
N ARG A 930 48.39 -14.74 11.63
CA ARG A 930 48.90 -14.65 10.25
C ARG A 930 49.24 -16.04 9.72
N ALA A 931 49.85 -16.91 10.51
CA ALA A 931 50.16 -18.29 10.13
C ALA A 931 48.89 -19.15 9.95
N LEU A 932 47.83 -18.93 10.73
CA LEU A 932 46.53 -19.57 10.54
C LEU A 932 45.83 -19.05 9.28
N ALA A 933 45.80 -17.73 9.08
CA ALA A 933 45.27 -17.11 7.87
C ALA A 933 46.04 -17.58 6.62
N LEU A 934 47.37 -17.72 6.72
CA LEU A 934 48.21 -18.28 5.66
C LEU A 934 47.99 -19.79 5.48
N ARG A 935 47.75 -20.58 6.53
CA ARG A 935 47.39 -22.01 6.43
C ARG A 935 46.02 -22.20 5.78
N ILE A 936 45.05 -21.35 6.10
CA ILE A 936 43.74 -21.30 5.43
C ILE A 936 43.94 -20.90 3.95
N ARG A 937 44.86 -19.97 3.67
CA ARG A 937 45.25 -19.57 2.30
C ARG A 937 46.03 -20.66 1.53
N GLN A 938 46.75 -21.54 2.24
CA GLN A 938 47.58 -22.63 1.69
C GLN A 938 46.86 -23.98 1.58
N ARG A 939 45.70 -24.18 2.23
CA ARG A 939 44.80 -25.31 1.97
C ARG A 939 44.11 -25.13 0.60
N ARG A 940 44.90 -25.09 -0.47
CA ARG A 940 44.50 -25.51 -1.82
C ARG A 940 44.63 -27.04 -1.85
N PRO A 941 43.68 -27.81 -2.37
CA PRO A 941 44.02 -29.13 -2.86
C PRO A 941 44.93 -28.95 -4.07
N SER A 942 46.08 -29.63 -4.06
CA SER A 942 46.88 -29.89 -5.26
C SER A 942 46.08 -30.70 -6.26
#